data_AF-L5K308-F1
#
_entry.id   AF-L5K308-F1
#
_cell.length_a   1.000
_cell.length_b   1.000
_cell.length_c   1.000
_cell.angle_alpha   90.00
_cell.angle_beta   90.00
_cell.angle_gamma   90.00
#
_symmetry.space_group_name_H-M   'P 1'
#
loop_
_entity.id
_entity.type
_entity.pdbx_description
1 polymer ?
#
loop_
_entity_poly.entity_id
_entity_poly.type
_entity_poly.pdbx_seq_one_letter_code
_entity_poly.pdbx_strand_id
1 'polypeptide(L)'
;MPYLGSEDVVKELKKALCNPHVQADRLRYRNVIQRVIRHMTRGLDMSGVFMEMVKASATVDIVQKKLVYLYMCTYAPLKPDLALLAINTLCKDCSDPNPMVRGLALRSMCSLRMPGVQEYIQQPILNGLRDKASYVRRVAVLGCAKMHNLHGDSEVDGALVNELYSLLRDQDPIVVVNCLRSLEEILKQEGGVVINKPIAHHLLNRMSKLDQWGQAEVLNFLLRYQPRSEEELFDILNLLDSFLKSSSPGVVMGATKLFLILANKFPHVQTDVLVRVKGPLLAACSSESRELCFAALCHVRQILHSLPGHFSSHYKKFFCSYSEPHYIKLQKVEVLCELVNDENVQQVLEELRGYCTDVSGDFAQAAIFAIGGIARTYTDQCVQILTELLGLRQEHITTVVVQAFRDLVWLCPQCTEAVCQALPGCEENIQDSEGKQALIWLLGVHGERIPNAPYVLEDFVENVKSETFPAVKMELLTALLRLFLSRPAECQDTLGRLLHYCIEEEKDMAVRDRGLFYYRLLLAGVDEVKRILCSPKSDTSLRLLEDQAERPVNSWASDFNTLVPRAFFFPKTASFATSDTCYGVVLRRGTESLQNTSQFCVVSSSEKSQLSEGLFLKKGGGKGSRTICLIDMCPIRELFEK
;
A
#
# COMPACT_ATOMS: atom_id res chain seq x y z
N MET A 1 10.74 -10.01 -33.63
CA MET A 1 11.70 -10.59 -34.60
C MET A 1 12.09 -12.00 -34.15
N PRO A 2 11.68 -13.08 -34.84
CA PRO A 2 12.02 -14.43 -34.43
C PRO A 2 13.32 -14.94 -35.08
N TYR A 3 14.31 -15.21 -34.24
CA TYR A 3 15.05 -16.48 -34.10
C TYR A 3 15.68 -17.24 -35.28
N LEU A 4 15.98 -16.65 -36.45
CA LEU A 4 16.75 -17.36 -37.50
C LEU A 4 18.18 -17.75 -37.06
N GLY A 5 18.81 -17.01 -36.13
CA GLY A 5 20.14 -17.36 -35.60
C GLY A 5 20.15 -18.36 -34.44
N SER A 6 19.00 -18.84 -33.97
CA SER A 6 18.93 -19.68 -32.76
C SER A 6 19.25 -21.15 -33.04
N GLU A 7 18.75 -21.71 -34.15
CA GLU A 7 18.96 -23.11 -34.48
C GLU A 7 20.43 -23.42 -34.81
N ASP A 8 21.10 -22.52 -35.52
CA ASP A 8 22.51 -22.70 -35.88
C ASP A 8 23.41 -22.67 -34.66
N VAL A 9 23.10 -21.79 -33.71
CA VAL A 9 23.80 -21.73 -32.41
C VAL A 9 23.57 -23.02 -31.61
N VAL A 10 22.34 -23.54 -31.57
CA VAL A 10 22.04 -24.81 -30.89
C VAL A 10 22.77 -25.97 -31.56
N LYS A 11 22.81 -26.03 -32.90
CA LYS A 11 23.54 -27.05 -33.67
C LYS A 11 25.06 -26.94 -33.43
N GLU A 12 25.62 -25.73 -33.40
CA GLU A 12 27.04 -25.49 -33.10
C GLU A 12 27.39 -25.98 -31.69
N LEU A 13 26.61 -25.57 -30.69
CA LEU A 13 26.84 -25.96 -29.29
C LEU A 13 26.66 -27.46 -29.09
N LYS A 14 25.68 -28.08 -29.76
CA LYS A 14 25.50 -29.54 -29.74
C LYS A 14 26.73 -30.26 -30.30
N LYS A 15 27.27 -29.81 -31.43
CA LYS A 15 28.51 -30.35 -32.00
C LYS A 15 29.69 -30.17 -31.06
N ALA A 16 29.82 -28.99 -30.43
CA ALA A 16 30.90 -28.71 -29.48
C ALA A 16 30.82 -29.58 -28.21
N LEU A 17 29.61 -29.82 -27.68
CA LEU A 17 29.38 -30.69 -26.52
C LEU A 17 29.64 -32.17 -26.82
N CYS A 18 29.44 -32.62 -28.05
CA CYS A 18 29.70 -34.00 -28.48
C CYS A 18 31.16 -34.25 -28.88
N ASN A 19 31.98 -33.20 -29.06
CA ASN A 19 33.35 -33.34 -29.56
C ASN A 19 34.29 -33.97 -28.49
N PRO A 20 34.88 -35.15 -28.73
CA PRO A 20 35.76 -35.82 -27.76
C PRO A 20 37.00 -35.00 -27.38
N HIS A 21 37.55 -34.21 -28.31
CA HIS A 21 38.71 -33.34 -28.04
C HIS A 21 38.36 -32.21 -27.06
N VAL A 22 37.11 -31.77 -27.08
CA VAL A 22 36.60 -30.74 -26.16
C VAL A 22 36.23 -31.37 -24.83
N GLN A 23 35.70 -32.59 -24.81
CA GLN A 23 35.40 -33.35 -23.59
C GLN A 23 36.66 -33.75 -22.80
N ALA A 24 37.77 -34.03 -23.48
CA ALA A 24 39.03 -34.40 -22.85
C ALA A 24 39.61 -33.27 -21.98
N ASP A 25 39.45 -32.01 -22.41
CA ASP A 25 39.89 -30.84 -21.66
C ASP A 25 38.73 -30.26 -20.82
N ARG A 26 38.82 -30.46 -19.51
CA ARG A 26 37.83 -30.00 -18.52
C ARG A 26 37.52 -28.50 -18.64
N LEU A 27 38.51 -27.65 -18.92
CA LEU A 27 38.32 -26.20 -19.00
C LEU A 27 37.60 -25.82 -20.28
N ARG A 28 37.98 -26.42 -21.42
CA ARG A 28 37.30 -26.20 -22.70
C ARG A 28 35.85 -26.68 -22.64
N TYR A 29 35.60 -27.84 -22.06
CA TYR A 29 34.25 -28.37 -21.90
C TYR A 29 33.37 -27.46 -21.03
N ARG A 30 33.91 -26.98 -19.90
CA ARG A 30 33.23 -26.01 -19.04
C ARG A 30 32.89 -24.72 -19.78
N ASN A 31 33.80 -24.21 -20.61
CA ASN A 31 33.55 -23.00 -21.40
C ASN A 31 32.39 -23.19 -22.39
N VAL A 32 32.26 -24.37 -23.02
CA VAL A 32 31.11 -24.67 -23.89
C VAL A 32 29.81 -24.69 -23.09
N ILE A 33 29.79 -25.34 -21.92
CA ILE A 33 28.60 -25.34 -21.04
C ILE A 33 28.24 -23.93 -20.58
N GLN A 34 29.21 -23.09 -20.25
CA GLN A 34 28.97 -21.68 -19.92
C GLN A 34 28.37 -20.91 -21.10
N ARG A 35 28.78 -21.20 -22.34
CA ARG A 35 28.13 -20.62 -23.53
C ARG A 35 26.66 -21.03 -23.60
N VAL A 36 26.32 -22.30 -23.36
CA VAL A 36 24.92 -22.77 -23.29
C VAL A 36 24.13 -21.98 -22.25
N ILE A 37 24.65 -21.85 -21.03
CA ILE A 37 23.99 -21.07 -19.96
C ILE A 37 23.85 -19.60 -20.35
N ARG A 38 24.86 -18.99 -20.97
CA ARG A 38 24.79 -17.59 -21.44
C ARG A 38 23.68 -17.39 -22.45
N HIS A 39 23.50 -18.31 -23.40
CA HIS A 39 22.41 -18.23 -24.36
C HIS A 39 21.04 -18.49 -23.70
N MET A 40 20.96 -19.42 -22.74
CA MET A 40 19.76 -19.61 -21.91
C MET A 40 19.38 -18.33 -21.14
N THR A 41 20.35 -17.64 -20.52
CA THR A 41 20.10 -16.36 -19.81
C THR A 41 19.66 -15.23 -20.73
N ARG A 42 20.04 -15.28 -22.02
CA ARG A 42 19.55 -14.35 -23.06
C ARG A 42 18.13 -14.68 -23.57
N GLY A 43 17.51 -15.75 -23.05
CA GLY A 43 16.17 -16.17 -23.48
C GLY A 43 16.15 -16.95 -24.80
N LEU A 44 17.28 -17.53 -25.22
CA LEU A 44 17.31 -18.46 -26.37
C LEU A 44 16.95 -19.86 -25.89
N ASP A 45 16.11 -20.57 -26.65
CA ASP A 45 15.78 -21.96 -26.36
C ASP A 45 16.99 -22.86 -26.60
N MET A 46 17.52 -23.43 -25.52
CA MET A 46 18.63 -24.37 -25.51
C MET A 46 18.14 -25.80 -25.24
N SER A 47 16.84 -26.08 -25.34
CA SER A 47 16.28 -27.42 -25.09
C SER A 47 16.82 -28.50 -26.04
N GLY A 48 17.37 -28.12 -27.20
CA GLY A 48 17.95 -29.02 -28.20
C GLY A 48 19.25 -29.74 -27.78
N VAL A 49 19.93 -29.25 -26.73
CA VAL A 49 21.17 -29.84 -26.18
C VAL A 49 20.96 -30.63 -24.89
N PHE A 50 19.71 -30.97 -24.55
CA PHE A 50 19.38 -31.53 -23.24
C PHE A 50 20.11 -32.85 -22.96
N MET A 51 20.18 -33.75 -23.94
CA MET A 51 20.86 -35.05 -23.79
C MET A 51 22.36 -34.89 -23.54
N GLU A 52 22.99 -33.95 -24.23
CA GLU A 52 24.40 -33.62 -24.05
C GLU A 52 24.65 -33.05 -22.66
N MET A 53 23.74 -32.22 -22.15
CA MET A 53 23.78 -31.69 -20.80
C MET A 53 23.58 -32.78 -19.73
N VAL A 54 22.68 -33.75 -19.95
CA VAL A 54 22.55 -34.91 -19.04
C VAL A 54 23.85 -35.71 -19.00
N LYS A 55 24.51 -35.96 -20.14
CA LYS A 55 25.82 -36.61 -20.17
C LYS A 55 26.89 -35.79 -19.43
N ALA A 56 26.86 -34.47 -19.57
CA ALA A 56 27.76 -33.56 -18.89
C ALA A 56 27.59 -33.54 -17.35
N SER A 57 26.51 -34.10 -16.80
CA SER A 57 26.29 -34.18 -15.35
C SER A 57 27.20 -35.20 -14.65
N ALA A 58 27.62 -36.24 -15.37
CA ALA A 58 28.46 -37.33 -14.86
C ALA A 58 29.95 -36.93 -14.84
N THR A 59 30.29 -35.92 -14.06
CA THR A 59 31.65 -35.41 -13.86
C THR A 59 31.98 -35.30 -12.37
N VAL A 60 33.25 -35.19 -12.00
CA VAL A 60 33.70 -34.87 -10.64
C VAL A 60 33.78 -33.36 -10.38
N ASP A 61 33.71 -32.54 -11.44
CA ASP A 61 33.83 -31.09 -11.32
C ASP A 61 32.53 -30.45 -10.81
N ILE A 62 32.59 -29.89 -9.60
CA ILE A 62 31.44 -29.23 -8.93
C ILE A 62 30.94 -28.02 -9.74
N VAL A 63 31.84 -27.27 -10.38
CA VAL A 63 31.45 -26.06 -11.14
C VAL A 63 30.63 -26.47 -12.36
N GLN A 64 31.08 -27.48 -13.10
CA GLN A 64 30.34 -28.05 -14.21
C GLN A 64 29.00 -28.63 -13.74
N LYS A 65 28.96 -29.43 -12.67
CA LYS A 65 27.69 -29.94 -12.10
C LYS A 65 26.73 -28.80 -11.80
N LYS A 66 27.18 -27.72 -11.16
CA LYS A 66 26.33 -26.57 -10.82
C LYS A 66 25.69 -25.93 -12.06
N LEU A 67 26.46 -25.77 -13.14
CA LEU A 67 25.95 -25.22 -14.41
C LEU A 67 24.94 -26.18 -15.07
N VAL A 68 25.28 -27.46 -15.12
CA VAL A 68 24.39 -28.48 -15.71
C VAL A 68 23.10 -28.62 -14.92
N TYR A 69 23.16 -28.59 -13.59
CA TYR A 69 21.98 -28.72 -12.73
C TYR A 69 21.06 -27.51 -12.85
N LEU A 70 21.63 -26.30 -12.96
CA LEU A 70 20.87 -25.10 -13.27
C LEU A 70 20.12 -25.26 -14.60
N TYR A 71 20.80 -25.72 -15.66
CA TYR A 71 20.18 -25.99 -16.95
C TYR A 71 19.04 -27.03 -16.83
N MET A 72 19.29 -28.16 -16.15
CA MET A 72 18.29 -29.21 -16.00
C MET A 72 17.05 -28.72 -15.24
N CYS A 73 17.20 -27.95 -14.15
CA CYS A 73 16.07 -27.41 -13.41
C CYS A 73 15.20 -26.45 -14.27
N THR A 74 15.82 -25.70 -15.17
CA THR A 74 15.10 -24.78 -16.08
C THR A 74 14.32 -25.53 -17.16
N TYR A 75 14.91 -26.56 -17.77
CA TYR A 75 14.32 -27.26 -18.92
C TYR A 75 13.55 -28.55 -18.56
N ALA A 76 13.64 -29.04 -17.32
CA ALA A 76 12.91 -30.24 -16.87
C ALA A 76 11.39 -30.16 -17.09
N PRO A 77 10.69 -29.02 -16.85
CA PRO A 77 9.26 -28.91 -17.14
C PRO A 77 8.92 -29.09 -18.63
N LEU A 78 9.83 -28.67 -19.52
CA LEU A 78 9.63 -28.74 -20.97
C LEU A 78 9.92 -30.14 -21.54
N LYS A 79 10.82 -30.90 -20.91
CA LYS A 79 11.25 -32.23 -21.36
C LYS A 79 11.37 -33.21 -20.18
N PRO A 80 10.25 -33.62 -19.55
CA PRO A 80 10.27 -34.48 -18.37
C PRO A 80 10.88 -35.87 -18.66
N ASP A 81 10.60 -36.46 -19.83
CA ASP A 81 11.11 -37.78 -20.20
C ASP A 81 12.64 -37.84 -20.25
N LEU A 82 13.26 -36.76 -20.75
CA LEU A 82 14.72 -36.66 -20.79
C LEU A 82 15.29 -36.35 -19.42
N ALA A 83 14.56 -35.62 -18.57
CA ALA A 83 14.97 -35.31 -17.20
C ALA A 83 15.03 -36.57 -16.33
N LEU A 84 14.19 -37.59 -16.58
CA LEU A 84 14.23 -38.89 -15.87
C LEU A 84 15.61 -39.54 -15.97
N LEU A 85 16.31 -39.38 -17.09
CA LEU A 85 17.65 -39.93 -17.32
C LEU A 85 18.71 -39.35 -16.37
N ALA A 86 18.48 -38.14 -15.84
CA ALA A 86 19.39 -37.49 -14.91
C ALA A 86 19.18 -37.90 -13.44
N ILE A 87 18.03 -38.52 -13.11
CA ILE A 87 17.68 -38.88 -11.72
C ILE A 87 18.71 -39.83 -11.12
N ASN A 88 19.07 -40.89 -11.84
CA ASN A 88 20.06 -41.86 -11.35
C ASN A 88 21.42 -41.22 -11.04
N THR A 89 21.87 -40.28 -11.88
CA THR A 89 23.10 -39.53 -11.65
C THR A 89 22.97 -38.65 -10.41
N LEU A 90 21.85 -37.94 -10.25
CA LEU A 90 21.58 -37.10 -9.09
C LEU A 90 21.48 -37.91 -7.78
N CYS A 91 20.83 -39.08 -7.79
CA CYS A 91 20.78 -39.99 -6.64
C CYS A 91 22.17 -40.47 -6.24
N LYS A 92 23.02 -40.79 -7.23
CA LYS A 92 24.42 -41.17 -6.99
C LYS A 92 25.20 -40.02 -6.36
N ASP A 93 25.01 -38.81 -6.87
CA ASP A 93 25.68 -37.61 -6.34
C ASP A 93 25.16 -37.20 -4.95
N CYS A 94 23.93 -37.55 -4.58
CA CYS A 94 23.41 -37.39 -3.21
C CYS A 94 24.16 -38.28 -2.19
N SER A 95 24.89 -39.29 -2.65
CA SER A 95 25.70 -40.19 -1.81
C SER A 95 27.22 -39.98 -2.00
N ASP A 96 27.63 -38.91 -2.67
CA ASP A 96 29.05 -38.58 -2.93
C ASP A 96 29.82 -38.32 -1.61
N PRO A 97 31.12 -38.69 -1.48
CA PRO A 97 31.90 -38.38 -0.29
C PRO A 97 31.98 -36.88 0.04
N ASN A 98 31.91 -36.00 -0.98
CA ASN A 98 31.98 -34.56 -0.79
C ASN A 98 30.60 -33.98 -0.42
N PRO A 99 30.44 -33.37 0.78
CA PRO A 99 29.17 -32.79 1.21
C PRO A 99 28.66 -31.67 0.31
N MET A 100 29.55 -30.96 -0.40
CA MET A 100 29.16 -29.93 -1.35
C MET A 100 28.47 -30.52 -2.59
N VAL A 101 28.91 -31.70 -3.05
CA VAL A 101 28.28 -32.42 -4.16
C VAL A 101 26.95 -33.00 -3.72
N ARG A 102 26.90 -33.65 -2.54
CA ARG A 102 25.65 -34.17 -1.96
C ARG A 102 24.58 -33.11 -1.82
N GLY A 103 24.91 -31.99 -1.15
CA GLY A 103 23.96 -30.90 -0.93
C GLY A 103 23.56 -30.20 -2.23
N LEU A 104 24.48 -30.05 -3.20
CA LEU A 104 24.16 -29.51 -4.52
C LEU A 104 23.17 -30.41 -5.27
N ALA A 105 23.44 -31.71 -5.32
CA ALA A 105 22.59 -32.71 -5.98
C ALA A 105 21.21 -32.76 -5.33
N LEU A 106 21.13 -32.83 -4.00
CA LEU A 106 19.88 -32.86 -3.27
C LEU A 106 19.05 -31.59 -3.53
N ARG A 107 19.68 -30.40 -3.46
CA ARG A 107 18.99 -29.13 -3.74
C ARG A 107 18.41 -29.09 -5.15
N SER A 108 19.20 -29.55 -6.12
CA SER A 108 18.79 -29.58 -7.53
C SER A 108 17.69 -30.60 -7.75
N MET A 109 17.77 -31.77 -7.15
CA MET A 109 16.73 -32.80 -7.22
C MET A 109 15.40 -32.28 -6.64
N CYS A 110 15.41 -31.63 -5.47
CA CYS A 110 14.20 -31.00 -4.89
C CYS A 110 13.68 -29.79 -5.69
N SER A 111 14.44 -29.29 -6.66
CA SER A 111 14.02 -28.17 -7.52
C SER A 111 13.66 -28.63 -8.95
N LEU A 112 13.84 -29.92 -9.26
CA LEU A 112 13.40 -30.51 -10.53
C LEU A 112 11.88 -30.63 -10.52
N ARG A 113 11.24 -29.89 -11.42
CA ARG A 113 9.79 -29.91 -11.59
C ARG A 113 9.42 -30.85 -12.72
N MET A 114 9.09 -32.09 -12.36
CA MET A 114 8.62 -33.11 -13.29
C MET A 114 7.65 -34.07 -12.58
N PRO A 115 6.66 -34.64 -13.30
CA PRO A 115 5.72 -35.59 -12.71
C PRO A 115 6.44 -36.84 -12.16
N GLY A 116 6.00 -37.35 -11.01
CA GLY A 116 6.55 -38.57 -10.40
C GLY A 116 7.92 -38.42 -9.72
N VAL A 117 8.53 -37.22 -9.73
CA VAL A 117 9.85 -37.00 -9.11
C VAL A 117 9.88 -37.29 -7.60
N GLN A 118 8.72 -37.19 -6.96
CA GLN A 118 8.54 -37.37 -5.52
C GLN A 118 9.06 -38.70 -4.98
N GLU A 119 8.80 -39.81 -5.68
CA GLU A 119 9.19 -41.16 -5.25
C GLU A 119 10.71 -41.31 -5.19
N TYR A 120 11.42 -40.55 -6.03
CA TYR A 120 12.88 -40.56 -6.09
C TYR A 120 13.53 -39.62 -5.08
N ILE A 121 12.82 -38.59 -4.62
CA ILE A 121 13.36 -37.55 -3.72
C ILE A 121 13.25 -37.94 -2.25
N GLN A 122 12.21 -38.70 -1.86
CA GLN A 122 11.91 -38.99 -0.46
C GLN A 122 13.11 -39.62 0.28
N GLN A 123 13.72 -40.67 -0.27
CA GLN A 123 14.83 -41.36 0.37
C GLN A 123 16.12 -40.51 0.46
N PRO A 124 16.55 -39.79 -0.61
CA PRO A 124 17.64 -38.82 -0.51
C PRO A 124 17.43 -37.72 0.54
N ILE A 125 16.19 -37.23 0.71
CA ILE A 125 15.88 -36.25 1.76
C ILE A 125 16.08 -36.87 3.14
N LEU A 126 15.50 -38.04 3.42
CA LEU A 126 15.62 -38.70 4.72
C LEU A 126 17.08 -38.98 5.09
N ASN A 127 17.89 -39.41 4.12
CA ASN A 127 19.33 -39.56 4.31
C ASN A 127 20.02 -38.22 4.57
N GLY A 128 19.61 -37.16 3.86
CA GLY A 128 20.13 -35.81 4.01
C GLY A 128 19.82 -35.16 5.36
N LEU A 129 18.67 -35.46 5.97
CA LEU A 129 18.29 -34.98 7.31
C LEU A 129 19.23 -35.53 8.39
N ARG A 130 19.76 -36.74 8.18
CA ARG A 130 20.68 -37.43 9.10
C ARG A 130 22.16 -37.32 8.69
N ASP A 131 22.49 -36.45 7.73
CA ASP A 131 23.87 -36.28 7.24
C ASP A 131 24.77 -35.65 8.33
N LYS A 132 26.05 -36.04 8.35
CA LYS A 132 27.06 -35.50 9.27
C LYS A 132 27.33 -34.01 9.02
N ALA A 133 27.31 -33.59 7.75
CA ALA A 133 27.60 -32.22 7.35
C ALA A 133 26.35 -31.32 7.48
N SER A 134 26.48 -30.21 8.21
CA SER A 134 25.38 -29.25 8.39
C SER A 134 24.85 -28.69 7.07
N TYR A 135 25.71 -28.45 6.09
CA TYR A 135 25.30 -27.98 4.76
C TYR A 135 24.24 -28.88 4.11
N VAL A 136 24.41 -30.19 4.19
CA VAL A 136 23.46 -31.15 3.59
C VAL A 136 22.14 -31.14 4.36
N ARG A 137 22.20 -31.13 5.71
CA ARG A 137 21.00 -31.03 6.56
C ARG A 137 20.20 -29.75 6.27
N ARG A 138 20.87 -28.59 6.13
CA ARG A 138 20.22 -27.31 5.75
C ARG A 138 19.44 -27.43 4.45
N VAL A 139 19.99 -28.13 3.46
CA VAL A 139 19.35 -28.35 2.16
C VAL A 139 18.21 -29.35 2.28
N ALA A 140 18.42 -30.45 3.00
CA ALA A 140 17.43 -31.52 3.17
C ALA A 140 16.16 -31.00 3.85
N VAL A 141 16.30 -30.19 4.90
CA VAL A 141 15.20 -29.56 5.61
C VAL A 141 14.34 -28.70 4.67
N LEU A 142 14.95 -27.77 3.92
CA LEU A 142 14.22 -26.98 2.91
C LEU A 142 13.67 -27.86 1.77
N GLY A 143 14.34 -28.98 1.47
CA GLY A 143 13.89 -30.00 0.54
C GLY A 143 12.56 -30.61 0.95
N CYS A 144 12.31 -30.80 2.25
CA CYS A 144 11.04 -31.32 2.76
C CYS A 144 9.87 -30.40 2.39
N ALA A 145 10.02 -29.09 2.60
CA ALA A 145 9.01 -28.11 2.22
C ALA A 145 8.77 -28.08 0.71
N LYS A 146 9.85 -28.14 -0.10
CA LYS A 146 9.72 -28.22 -1.57
C LYS A 146 9.03 -29.48 -2.03
N MET A 147 9.35 -30.61 -1.42
CA MET A 147 8.71 -31.90 -1.71
C MET A 147 7.22 -31.82 -1.41
N HIS A 148 6.83 -31.30 -0.24
CA HIS A 148 5.42 -31.10 0.11
C HIS A 148 4.68 -30.21 -0.91
N ASN A 149 5.29 -29.09 -1.30
CA ASN A 149 4.70 -28.20 -2.33
C ASN A 149 4.52 -28.85 -3.71
N LEU A 150 5.25 -29.93 -4.02
CA LEU A 150 5.07 -30.72 -5.24
C LEU A 150 3.95 -31.76 -5.11
N HIS A 151 3.64 -32.23 -3.90
CA HIS A 151 2.61 -33.26 -3.64
C HIS A 151 1.19 -32.68 -3.51
N GLY A 152 1.04 -31.36 -3.36
CA GLY A 152 -0.27 -30.72 -3.16
C GLY A 152 -0.92 -31.14 -1.82
N ASP A 153 -2.24 -31.34 -1.81
CA ASP A 153 -3.06 -31.68 -0.63
C ASP A 153 -2.90 -33.13 -0.11
N SER A 154 -1.77 -33.77 -0.40
CA SER A 154 -1.51 -35.12 0.14
C SER A 154 -1.29 -35.07 1.64
N GLU A 155 -1.73 -36.12 2.35
CA GLU A 155 -1.55 -36.25 3.80
C GLU A 155 -0.06 -36.07 4.19
N VAL A 156 0.16 -35.25 5.20
CA VAL A 156 1.51 -34.96 5.71
C VAL A 156 2.04 -36.22 6.42
N ASP A 157 3.22 -36.69 6.01
CA ASP A 157 3.90 -37.79 6.68
C ASP A 157 4.32 -37.38 8.10
N GLY A 158 3.60 -37.88 9.11
CA GLY A 158 3.88 -37.59 10.51
C GLY A 158 5.29 -38.01 10.95
N ALA A 159 5.90 -39.02 10.32
CA ALA A 159 7.28 -39.41 10.64
C ALA A 159 8.29 -38.33 10.20
N LEU A 160 8.07 -37.71 9.04
CA LEU A 160 8.89 -36.61 8.54
C LEU A 160 8.79 -35.38 9.46
N VAL A 161 7.57 -35.05 9.88
CA VAL A 161 7.31 -33.93 10.80
C VAL A 161 8.02 -34.14 12.14
N ASN A 162 7.97 -35.36 12.69
CA ASN A 162 8.68 -35.70 13.93
C ASN A 162 10.20 -35.57 13.80
N GLU A 163 10.78 -36.01 12.67
CA GLU A 163 12.21 -35.83 12.40
C GLU A 163 12.57 -34.33 12.33
N LEU A 164 11.76 -33.50 11.67
CA LEU A 164 11.95 -32.05 11.63
C LEU A 164 11.90 -31.43 13.04
N TYR A 165 10.91 -31.77 13.88
CA TYR A 165 10.89 -31.30 15.27
C TYR A 165 12.14 -31.70 16.06
N SER A 166 12.73 -32.86 15.78
CA SER A 166 13.99 -33.28 16.41
C SER A 166 15.17 -32.38 16.00
N LEU A 167 15.19 -31.91 14.75
CA LEU A 167 16.23 -31.04 14.19
C LEU A 167 16.15 -29.58 14.70
N LEU A 168 15.10 -29.19 15.41
CA LEU A 168 15.08 -27.90 16.14
C LEU A 168 16.18 -27.81 17.20
N ARG A 169 16.72 -28.96 17.64
CA ARG A 169 17.84 -29.06 18.58
C ARG A 169 19.20 -29.21 17.91
N ASP A 170 19.30 -29.05 16.58
CA ASP A 170 20.56 -29.18 15.84
C ASP A 170 21.64 -28.21 16.36
N GLN A 171 22.91 -28.57 16.21
CA GLN A 171 24.03 -27.71 16.59
C GLN A 171 24.14 -26.47 15.71
N ASP A 172 23.74 -26.59 14.44
CA ASP A 172 23.84 -25.54 13.44
C ASP A 172 22.61 -24.61 13.46
N PRO A 173 22.77 -23.31 13.74
CA PRO A 173 21.64 -22.39 13.88
C PRO A 173 20.81 -22.23 12.59
N ILE A 174 21.45 -22.32 11.42
CA ILE A 174 20.77 -22.18 10.13
C ILE A 174 19.87 -23.39 9.86
N VAL A 175 20.25 -24.59 10.29
CA VAL A 175 19.37 -25.78 10.22
C VAL A 175 18.10 -25.53 11.04
N VAL A 176 18.23 -24.99 12.26
CA VAL A 176 17.09 -24.69 13.14
C VAL A 176 16.12 -23.70 12.49
N VAL A 177 16.63 -22.60 11.93
CA VAL A 177 15.79 -21.60 11.25
C VAL A 177 15.10 -22.18 10.01
N ASN A 178 15.86 -22.89 9.16
CA ASN A 178 15.28 -23.55 7.99
C ASN A 178 14.25 -24.62 8.39
N CYS A 179 14.41 -25.25 9.56
CA CYS A 179 13.47 -26.23 10.08
C CYS A 179 12.17 -25.58 10.50
N LEU A 180 12.23 -24.45 11.21
CA LEU A 180 11.03 -23.65 11.53
C LEU A 180 10.31 -23.20 10.25
N ARG A 181 11.04 -22.71 9.24
CA ARG A 181 10.49 -22.38 7.91
C ARG A 181 9.77 -23.54 7.26
N SER A 182 10.41 -24.72 7.30
CA SER A 182 9.88 -25.90 6.62
C SER A 182 8.66 -26.45 7.33
N LEU A 183 8.67 -26.47 8.67
CA LEU A 183 7.50 -26.83 9.48
C LEU A 183 6.34 -25.87 9.27
N GLU A 184 6.60 -24.56 9.17
CA GLU A 184 5.56 -23.56 8.92
C GLU A 184 4.87 -23.77 7.56
N GLU A 185 5.63 -24.08 6.51
CA GLU A 185 5.06 -24.34 5.18
C GLU A 185 4.32 -25.69 5.12
N ILE A 186 4.90 -26.75 5.70
CA ILE A 186 4.28 -28.09 5.69
C ILE A 186 2.98 -28.12 6.52
N LEU A 187 2.97 -27.46 7.68
CA LEU A 187 1.83 -27.45 8.59
C LEU A 187 0.87 -26.27 8.33
N LYS A 188 1.01 -25.59 7.19
CA LYS A 188 0.23 -24.39 6.88
C LYS A 188 -1.28 -24.62 6.93
N GLN A 189 -1.75 -25.80 6.52
CA GLN A 189 -3.16 -26.18 6.59
C GLN A 189 -3.66 -26.40 8.02
N GLU A 190 -2.78 -26.87 8.91
CA GLU A 190 -3.08 -27.10 10.34
C GLU A 190 -2.91 -25.84 11.21
N GLY A 191 -2.54 -24.72 10.59
CA GLY A 191 -2.31 -23.44 11.27
C GLY A 191 -0.85 -23.09 11.52
N GLY A 192 0.10 -23.89 11.04
CA GLY A 192 1.55 -23.63 11.07
C GLY A 192 2.29 -24.32 12.22
N VAL A 193 3.55 -23.93 12.45
CA VAL A 193 4.39 -24.57 13.47
C VAL A 193 3.88 -24.30 14.88
N VAL A 194 3.81 -25.35 15.70
CA VAL A 194 3.42 -25.24 17.11
C VAL A 194 4.66 -25.03 17.98
N ILE A 195 4.68 -23.92 18.71
CA ILE A 195 5.80 -23.56 19.58
C ILE A 195 5.40 -23.79 21.03
N ASN A 196 6.00 -24.82 21.63
CA ASN A 196 5.83 -25.13 23.05
C ASN A 196 6.89 -24.40 23.89
N LYS A 197 6.64 -24.27 25.20
CA LYS A 197 7.59 -23.73 26.19
C LYS A 197 9.05 -24.19 25.99
N PRO A 198 9.37 -25.50 25.90
CA PRO A 198 10.76 -25.94 25.72
C PRO A 198 11.37 -25.45 24.40
N ILE A 199 10.57 -25.33 23.34
CA ILE A 199 11.04 -24.83 22.03
C ILE A 199 11.29 -23.33 22.13
N ALA A 200 10.34 -22.56 22.69
CA ALA A 200 10.48 -21.11 22.85
C ALA A 200 11.74 -20.74 23.66
N HIS A 201 11.92 -21.34 24.84
CA HIS A 201 13.10 -21.10 25.69
C HIS A 201 14.40 -21.53 25.01
N HIS A 202 14.37 -22.64 24.28
CA HIS A 202 15.53 -23.10 23.53
C HIS A 202 15.93 -22.14 22.40
N LEU A 203 14.95 -21.60 21.67
CA LEU A 203 15.17 -20.61 20.62
C LEU A 203 15.72 -19.31 21.23
N LEU A 204 15.08 -18.77 22.27
CA LEU A 204 15.51 -17.56 22.99
C LEU A 204 16.95 -17.66 23.48
N ASN A 205 17.33 -18.77 24.14
CA ASN A 205 18.68 -18.98 24.64
C ASN A 205 19.74 -19.12 23.53
N ARG A 206 19.33 -19.46 22.30
CA ARG A 206 20.22 -19.58 21.13
C ARG A 206 20.15 -18.39 20.18
N MET A 207 19.33 -17.38 20.48
CA MET A 207 19.17 -16.19 19.64
C MET A 207 20.48 -15.48 19.33
N SER A 208 21.39 -15.37 20.31
CA SER A 208 22.69 -14.72 20.13
C SER A 208 23.63 -15.44 19.15
N LYS A 209 23.38 -16.73 18.86
CA LYS A 209 24.15 -17.53 17.89
C LYS A 209 23.60 -17.44 16.48
N LEU A 210 22.39 -16.90 16.31
CA LEU A 210 21.76 -16.72 15.01
C LEU A 210 22.32 -15.49 14.30
N ASP A 211 22.32 -15.55 12.97
CA ASP A 211 22.57 -14.38 12.14
C ASP A 211 21.38 -13.41 12.19
N GLN A 212 21.57 -12.20 11.68
CA GLN A 212 20.57 -11.13 11.74
C GLN A 212 19.23 -11.55 11.11
N TRP A 213 19.29 -12.31 10.01
CA TRP A 213 18.11 -12.82 9.31
C TRP A 213 17.41 -13.92 10.10
N GLY A 214 18.17 -14.86 10.68
CA GLY A 214 17.64 -15.89 11.55
C GLY A 214 17.01 -15.32 12.82
N GLN A 215 17.62 -14.30 13.42
CA GLN A 215 17.06 -13.60 14.60
C GLN A 215 15.71 -12.97 14.27
N ALA A 216 15.63 -12.17 13.20
CA ALA A 216 14.40 -11.50 12.79
C ALA A 216 13.25 -12.49 12.54
N GLU A 217 13.57 -13.66 11.99
CA GLU A 217 12.58 -14.67 11.70
C GLU A 217 12.15 -15.47 12.93
N VAL A 218 13.08 -15.86 13.79
CA VAL A 218 12.75 -16.55 15.05
C VAL A 218 11.87 -15.66 15.93
N LEU A 219 12.11 -14.34 15.95
CA LEU A 219 11.24 -13.38 16.63
C LEU A 219 9.80 -13.42 16.11
N ASN A 220 9.60 -13.57 14.79
CA ASN A 220 8.28 -13.72 14.21
C ASN A 220 7.61 -15.05 14.60
N PHE A 221 8.37 -16.15 14.63
CA PHE A 221 7.86 -17.44 15.09
C PHE A 221 7.43 -17.37 16.56
N LEU A 222 8.23 -16.73 17.41
CA LEU A 222 7.94 -16.58 18.84
C LEU A 222 6.63 -15.82 19.14
N LEU A 223 6.07 -15.06 18.19
CA LEU A 223 4.74 -14.42 18.32
C LEU A 223 3.61 -15.45 18.55
N ARG A 224 3.81 -16.70 18.11
CA ARG A 224 2.85 -17.80 18.31
C ARG A 224 2.86 -18.35 19.74
N TYR A 225 3.89 -18.05 20.54
CA TYR A 225 4.01 -18.52 21.92
C TYR A 225 3.41 -17.51 22.90
N GLN A 226 2.53 -17.99 23.78
CA GLN A 226 2.00 -17.21 24.90
C GLN A 226 2.52 -17.78 26.22
N PRO A 227 3.21 -16.97 27.05
CA PRO A 227 3.69 -17.41 28.36
C PRO A 227 2.52 -17.65 29.33
N ARG A 228 2.67 -18.67 30.18
CA ARG A 228 1.60 -19.08 31.12
C ARG A 228 1.66 -18.32 32.46
N SER A 229 2.85 -17.89 32.87
CA SER A 229 3.11 -17.17 34.12
C SER A 229 3.64 -15.77 33.82
N GLU A 230 3.34 -14.81 34.68
CA GLU A 230 3.89 -13.44 34.61
C GLU A 230 5.40 -13.44 34.82
N GLU A 231 5.93 -14.28 35.72
CA GLU A 231 7.38 -14.42 35.94
C GLU A 231 8.09 -14.84 34.65
N GLU A 232 7.54 -15.86 33.97
CA GLU A 232 8.08 -16.33 32.69
C GLU A 232 8.00 -15.25 31.60
N LEU A 233 6.91 -14.47 31.58
CA LEU A 233 6.78 -13.34 30.66
C LEU A 233 7.92 -12.34 30.89
N PHE A 234 8.15 -11.90 32.13
CA PHE A 234 9.19 -10.92 32.43
C PHE A 234 10.60 -11.46 32.17
N ASP A 235 10.86 -12.74 32.41
CA ASP A 235 12.12 -13.39 32.02
C ASP A 235 12.36 -13.31 30.51
N ILE A 236 11.33 -13.59 29.70
CA ILE A 236 11.41 -13.49 28.23
C ILE A 236 11.64 -12.04 27.81
N LEU A 237 10.91 -11.08 28.40
CA LEU A 237 11.07 -9.66 28.09
C LEU A 237 12.48 -9.14 28.42
N ASN A 238 13.07 -9.59 29.53
CA ASN A 238 14.44 -9.24 29.91
C ASN A 238 15.47 -9.78 28.91
N LEU A 239 15.27 -10.99 28.38
CA LEU A 239 16.12 -11.52 27.30
C LEU A 239 15.97 -10.69 26.01
N LEU A 240 14.75 -10.23 25.70
CA LEU A 240 14.45 -9.44 24.51
C LEU A 240 15.05 -8.02 24.53
N ASP A 241 15.28 -7.43 25.71
CA ASP A 241 15.80 -6.05 25.83
C ASP A 241 17.14 -5.85 25.11
N SER A 242 17.99 -6.88 25.10
CA SER A 242 19.27 -6.86 24.39
C SER A 242 19.13 -6.68 22.87
N PHE A 243 18.02 -7.16 22.28
CA PHE A 243 17.78 -7.10 20.84
C PHE A 243 17.18 -5.76 20.38
N LEU A 244 16.55 -5.00 21.29
CA LEU A 244 16.03 -3.66 21.00
C LEU A 244 17.15 -2.66 20.65
N LYS A 245 18.38 -2.92 21.11
CA LYS A 245 19.57 -2.09 20.86
C LYS A 245 20.47 -2.65 19.74
N SER A 246 20.00 -3.68 19.03
CA SER A 246 20.79 -4.31 17.97
C SER A 246 21.03 -3.36 16.80
N SER A 247 22.14 -3.57 16.07
CA SER A 247 22.49 -2.74 14.91
C SER A 247 21.60 -2.96 13.69
N SER A 248 20.84 -4.07 13.65
CA SER A 248 20.02 -4.45 12.50
C SER A 248 18.58 -3.97 12.68
N PRO A 249 18.07 -3.07 11.82
CA PRO A 249 16.70 -2.57 11.93
C PRO A 249 15.64 -3.68 11.92
N GLY A 250 15.84 -4.75 11.14
CA GLY A 250 14.90 -5.86 11.08
C GLY A 250 14.76 -6.61 12.41
N VAL A 251 15.87 -6.78 13.13
CA VAL A 251 15.87 -7.41 14.46
C VAL A 251 15.21 -6.49 15.49
N VAL A 252 15.54 -5.20 15.48
CA VAL A 252 14.91 -4.21 16.37
C VAL A 252 13.40 -4.16 16.16
N MET A 253 12.93 -4.10 14.91
CA MET A 253 11.50 -4.04 14.60
C MET A 253 10.77 -5.34 14.96
N GLY A 254 11.38 -6.50 14.69
CA GLY A 254 10.84 -7.80 15.07
C GLY A 254 10.76 -7.98 16.59
N ALA A 255 11.80 -7.55 17.31
CA ALA A 255 11.86 -7.61 18.77
C ALA A 255 10.83 -6.66 19.38
N THR A 256 10.71 -5.44 18.85
CA THR A 256 9.69 -4.46 19.28
C THR A 256 8.30 -5.03 19.09
N LYS A 257 7.99 -5.62 17.92
CA LYS A 257 6.70 -6.27 17.67
C LYS A 257 6.38 -7.34 18.71
N LEU A 258 7.32 -8.25 18.96
CA LEU A 258 7.16 -9.33 19.92
C LEU A 258 6.94 -8.77 21.33
N PHE A 259 7.70 -7.75 21.71
CA PHE A 259 7.58 -7.09 23.00
C PHE A 259 6.20 -6.45 23.18
N LEU A 260 5.72 -5.70 22.18
CA LEU A 260 4.42 -5.04 22.24
C LEU A 260 3.26 -6.04 22.35
N ILE A 261 3.32 -7.15 21.63
CA ILE A 261 2.29 -8.19 21.68
C ILE A 261 2.30 -8.94 23.02
N LEU A 262 3.48 -9.30 23.53
CA LEU A 262 3.60 -9.99 24.82
C LEU A 262 3.19 -9.09 25.99
N ALA A 263 3.51 -7.79 25.92
CA ALA A 263 3.19 -6.80 26.94
C ALA A 263 1.79 -6.17 26.80
N ASN A 264 0.86 -6.78 26.04
CA ASN A 264 -0.49 -6.26 25.80
C ASN A 264 -1.25 -5.88 27.10
N LYS A 265 -1.05 -6.63 28.19
CA LYS A 265 -1.65 -6.37 29.51
C LYS A 265 -0.96 -5.28 30.33
N PHE A 266 0.20 -4.78 29.89
CA PHE A 266 1.05 -3.85 30.64
C PHE A 266 1.39 -2.61 29.79
N PRO A 267 0.49 -1.61 29.70
CA PRO A 267 0.70 -0.41 28.89
C PRO A 267 1.97 0.37 29.25
N HIS A 268 2.32 0.46 30.54
CA HIS A 268 3.54 1.14 30.99
C HIS A 268 4.81 0.51 30.39
N VAL A 269 4.84 -0.83 30.33
CA VAL A 269 5.97 -1.59 29.77
C VAL A 269 6.06 -1.38 28.25
N GLN A 270 4.92 -1.28 27.55
CA GLN A 270 4.89 -0.95 26.12
C GLN A 270 5.46 0.44 25.85
N THR A 271 5.09 1.44 26.65
CA THR A 271 5.64 2.80 26.55
C THR A 271 7.15 2.82 26.76
N ASP A 272 7.66 2.14 27.79
CA ASP A 272 9.11 2.06 28.07
C ASP A 272 9.90 1.47 26.91
N VAL A 273 9.33 0.50 26.19
CA VAL A 273 9.96 -0.12 25.01
C VAL A 273 10.03 0.86 23.85
N LEU A 274 8.94 1.58 23.58
CA LEU A 274 8.90 2.61 22.55
C LEU A 274 9.91 3.74 22.84
N VAL A 275 10.17 4.03 24.11
CA VAL A 275 11.25 4.94 24.54
C VAL A 275 12.64 4.39 24.19
N ARG A 276 12.90 3.11 24.47
CA ARG A 276 14.21 2.48 24.14
C ARG A 276 14.44 2.40 22.63
N VAL A 277 13.38 2.15 21.85
CA VAL A 277 13.44 1.98 20.39
C VAL A 277 13.53 3.31 19.63
N LYS A 278 13.29 4.44 20.30
CA LYS A 278 13.42 5.81 19.75
C LYS A 278 14.75 6.04 19.04
N GLY A 279 15.87 5.67 19.67
CA GLY A 279 17.21 5.85 19.10
C GLY A 279 17.42 5.07 17.80
N PRO A 280 17.25 3.73 17.81
CA PRO A 280 17.31 2.89 16.61
C PRO A 280 16.37 3.34 15.48
N LEU A 281 15.14 3.76 15.77
CA LEU A 281 14.21 4.27 14.77
C LEU A 281 14.70 5.56 14.12
N LEU A 282 15.20 6.50 14.92
CA LEU A 282 15.77 7.74 14.38
C LEU A 282 17.00 7.47 13.51
N ALA A 283 17.82 6.47 13.86
CA ALA A 283 18.92 6.04 13.02
C ALA A 283 18.44 5.42 11.69
N ALA A 284 17.35 4.65 11.71
CA ALA A 284 16.74 4.10 10.51
C ALA A 284 16.13 5.17 9.59
N CYS A 285 15.49 6.21 10.18
CA CYS A 285 14.97 7.37 9.43
C CYS A 285 16.08 8.18 8.75
N SER A 286 17.30 8.18 9.31
CA SER A 286 18.46 8.87 8.72
C SER A 286 19.38 7.92 7.93
N SER A 287 18.92 6.72 7.59
CA SER A 287 19.72 5.74 6.85
C SER A 287 19.89 6.13 5.37
N GLU A 288 20.98 5.67 4.75
CA GLU A 288 21.22 5.83 3.32
C GLU A 288 20.21 5.08 2.44
N SER A 289 19.62 3.99 2.95
CA SER A 289 18.56 3.27 2.23
C SER A 289 17.24 4.03 2.34
N ARG A 290 16.77 4.53 1.20
CA ARG A 290 15.52 5.28 1.07
C ARG A 290 14.29 4.44 1.45
N GLU A 291 14.32 3.16 1.12
CA GLU A 291 13.24 2.21 1.41
C GLU A 291 13.14 1.93 2.91
N LEU A 292 14.29 1.82 3.58
CA LEU A 292 14.36 1.67 5.03
C LEU A 292 13.90 2.95 5.74
N CYS A 293 14.36 4.12 5.27
CA CYS A 293 13.93 5.42 5.76
C CYS A 293 12.40 5.55 5.69
N PHE A 294 11.80 5.26 4.53
CA PHE A 294 10.36 5.30 4.35
C PHE A 294 9.62 4.35 5.30
N ALA A 295 10.08 3.10 5.42
CA ALA A 295 9.48 2.14 6.35
C ALA A 295 9.57 2.61 7.81
N ALA A 296 10.70 3.20 8.20
CA ALA A 296 10.89 3.75 9.54
C ALA A 296 9.97 4.95 9.80
N LEU A 297 9.77 5.85 8.83
CA LEU A 297 8.84 6.97 8.94
C LEU A 297 7.39 6.51 9.15
N CYS A 298 6.94 5.48 8.42
CA CYS A 298 5.61 4.90 8.65
C CYS A 298 5.45 4.38 10.10
N HIS A 299 6.50 3.74 10.64
CA HIS A 299 6.48 3.26 12.02
C HIS A 299 6.57 4.40 13.05
N VAL A 300 7.31 5.47 12.76
CA VAL A 300 7.34 6.68 13.61
C VAL A 300 5.96 7.29 13.72
N ARG A 301 5.26 7.48 12.61
CA ARG A 301 3.88 8.00 12.58
C ARG A 301 2.92 7.10 13.36
N GLN A 302 3.02 5.78 13.17
CA GLN A 302 2.23 4.81 13.91
C GLN A 302 2.44 4.92 15.43
N ILE A 303 3.66 5.20 15.88
CA ILE A 303 3.97 5.41 17.30
C ILE A 303 3.42 6.75 17.80
N LEU A 304 3.48 7.80 16.98
CA LEU A 304 2.97 9.13 17.34
C LEU A 304 1.47 9.14 17.63
N HIS A 305 0.68 8.28 16.97
CA HIS A 305 -0.74 8.11 17.29
C HIS A 305 -1.03 7.55 18.70
N SER A 306 -0.06 6.88 19.33
CA SER A 306 -0.20 6.35 20.70
C SER A 306 0.55 7.15 21.74
N LEU A 307 1.66 7.79 21.35
CA LEU A 307 2.52 8.58 22.23
C LEU A 307 2.79 9.94 21.54
N PRO A 308 1.83 10.87 21.60
CA PRO A 308 2.00 12.20 21.01
C PRO A 308 3.22 12.89 21.62
N GLY A 309 4.03 13.54 20.78
CA GLY A 309 5.23 14.25 21.23
C GLY A 309 6.44 13.38 21.60
N HIS A 310 6.39 12.05 21.43
CA HIS A 310 7.54 11.15 21.75
C HIS A 310 8.84 11.53 21.02
N PHE A 311 8.72 12.01 19.78
CA PHE A 311 9.84 12.46 18.96
C PHE A 311 10.02 13.99 18.91
N SER A 312 9.29 14.75 19.75
CA SER A 312 9.30 16.22 19.76
C SER A 312 10.69 16.80 19.93
N SER A 313 11.57 16.19 20.73
CA SER A 313 12.96 16.63 20.93
C SER A 313 13.86 16.53 19.68
N HIS A 314 13.44 15.80 18.66
CA HIS A 314 14.23 15.53 17.45
C HIS A 314 13.53 15.93 16.15
N TYR A 315 12.54 16.83 16.21
CA TYR A 315 11.79 17.32 15.05
C TYR A 315 12.68 17.74 13.87
N LYS A 316 13.84 18.37 14.14
CA LYS A 316 14.82 18.80 13.12
C LYS A 316 15.33 17.67 12.23
N LYS A 317 15.33 16.41 12.69
CA LYS A 317 15.74 15.25 11.88
C LYS A 317 14.73 14.91 10.78
N PHE A 318 13.49 15.38 10.91
CA PHE A 318 12.41 15.15 9.96
C PHE A 318 12.29 16.28 8.94
N PHE A 319 13.19 17.26 8.91
CA PHE A 319 13.26 18.22 7.82
C PHE A 319 13.63 17.54 6.50
N CYS A 320 13.02 18.00 5.43
CA CYS A 320 13.18 17.46 4.09
C CYS A 320 14.48 17.98 3.47
N SER A 321 15.30 17.07 2.94
CA SER A 321 16.46 17.43 2.13
C SER A 321 16.09 17.47 0.64
N TYR A 322 16.78 18.31 -0.14
CA TYR A 322 16.52 18.43 -1.58
C TYR A 322 16.75 17.11 -2.35
N SER A 323 17.70 16.29 -1.92
CA SER A 323 18.05 14.99 -2.55
C SER A 323 17.06 13.86 -2.26
N GLU A 324 16.06 14.11 -1.41
CA GLU A 324 15.10 13.09 -1.00
C GLU A 324 13.99 12.89 -2.04
N PRO A 325 13.58 11.63 -2.30
CA PRO A 325 12.44 11.35 -3.15
C PRO A 325 11.14 11.95 -2.60
N HIS A 326 10.23 12.29 -3.51
CA HIS A 326 8.92 12.87 -3.21
C HIS A 326 8.14 12.11 -2.12
N TYR A 327 8.08 10.78 -2.18
CA TYR A 327 7.35 9.97 -1.20
C TYR A 327 7.91 10.05 0.23
N ILE A 328 9.21 10.31 0.41
CA ILE A 328 9.82 10.51 1.75
C ILE A 328 9.46 11.89 2.27
N LYS A 329 9.55 12.91 1.40
CA LYS A 329 9.22 14.28 1.75
C LYS A 329 7.76 14.40 2.24
N LEU A 330 6.81 13.75 1.56
CA LEU A 330 5.41 13.71 1.98
C LEU A 330 5.24 13.12 3.39
N GLN A 331 5.84 11.95 3.66
CA GLN A 331 5.76 11.31 4.98
C GLN A 331 6.40 12.16 6.08
N LYS A 332 7.51 12.85 5.78
CA LYS A 332 8.15 13.77 6.71
C LYS A 332 7.26 14.95 7.07
N VAL A 333 6.58 15.55 6.10
CA VAL A 333 5.65 16.66 6.35
C VAL A 333 4.50 16.21 7.25
N GLU A 334 3.91 15.03 7.02
CA GLU A 334 2.87 14.48 7.89
C GLU A 334 3.38 14.25 9.33
N VAL A 335 4.59 13.70 9.49
CA VAL A 335 5.22 13.51 10.80
C VAL A 335 5.49 14.87 11.47
N LEU A 336 5.92 15.89 10.73
CA LEU A 336 6.17 17.22 11.27
C LEU A 336 4.88 17.86 11.82
N CYS A 337 3.73 17.68 11.16
CA CYS A 337 2.43 18.16 11.66
C CYS A 337 2.08 17.58 13.04
N GLU A 338 2.33 16.29 13.25
CA GLU A 338 2.04 15.60 14.52
C GLU A 338 3.04 15.94 15.64
N LEU A 339 4.18 16.56 15.30
CA LEU A 339 5.25 16.90 16.25
C LEU A 339 5.23 18.35 16.73
N VAL A 340 4.31 19.18 16.23
CA VAL A 340 4.27 20.60 16.59
C VAL A 340 3.90 20.81 18.05
N ASN A 341 4.65 21.67 18.74
CA ASN A 341 4.43 22.10 20.10
C ASN A 341 4.78 23.60 20.27
N ASP A 342 4.50 24.16 21.45
CA ASP A 342 4.70 25.59 21.73
C ASP A 342 6.17 26.04 21.58
N GLU A 343 7.13 25.12 21.73
CA GLU A 343 8.56 25.41 21.64
C GLU A 343 9.09 25.39 20.20
N ASN A 344 8.53 24.53 19.34
CA ASN A 344 9.07 24.25 18.01
C ASN A 344 8.25 24.87 16.86
N VAL A 345 7.02 25.33 17.13
CA VAL A 345 6.07 25.82 16.11
C VAL A 345 6.69 26.83 15.16
N GLN A 346 7.41 27.83 15.68
CA GLN A 346 8.01 28.88 14.86
C GLN A 346 9.03 28.32 13.85
N GLN A 347 9.87 27.36 14.27
CA GLN A 347 10.89 26.77 13.40
C GLN A 347 10.28 25.81 12.39
N VAL A 348 9.25 25.06 12.77
CA VAL A 348 8.55 24.14 11.86
C VAL A 348 7.78 24.95 10.80
N LEU A 349 7.09 26.01 11.19
CA LEU A 349 6.36 26.87 10.25
C LEU A 349 7.28 27.59 9.27
N GLU A 350 8.45 28.08 9.72
CA GLU A 350 9.44 28.70 8.82
C GLU A 350 9.96 27.70 7.77
N GLU A 351 10.21 26.46 8.18
CA GLU A 351 10.65 25.40 7.27
C GLU A 351 9.53 24.97 6.30
N LEU A 352 8.30 24.77 6.81
CA LEU A 352 7.13 24.45 5.97
C LEU A 352 6.83 25.56 4.94
N ARG A 353 7.02 26.82 5.34
CA ARG A 353 6.89 27.97 4.42
C ARG A 353 7.87 27.86 3.25
N GLY A 354 9.10 27.41 3.49
CA GLY A 354 10.06 27.12 2.42
C GLY A 354 9.61 25.99 1.48
N TYR A 355 8.88 25.00 1.99
CA TYR A 355 8.36 23.88 1.19
C TYR A 355 7.17 24.26 0.30
N CYS A 356 6.40 25.29 0.67
CA CYS A 356 5.28 25.79 -0.12
C CYS A 356 5.68 26.34 -1.50
N THR A 357 6.96 26.64 -1.73
CA THR A 357 7.49 27.13 -3.00
C THR A 357 8.44 26.13 -3.68
N ASP A 358 8.36 24.84 -3.33
CA ASP A 358 9.16 23.79 -3.98
C ASP A 358 8.74 23.61 -5.46
N VAL A 359 9.63 23.06 -6.27
CA VAL A 359 9.40 22.81 -7.71
C VAL A 359 8.26 21.79 -7.93
N SER A 360 8.06 20.87 -6.98
CA SER A 360 6.97 19.89 -7.02
C SER A 360 5.67 20.48 -6.46
N GLY A 361 4.72 20.77 -7.35
CA GLY A 361 3.39 21.28 -6.98
C GLY A 361 2.66 20.42 -5.94
N ASP A 362 2.69 19.09 -6.09
CA ASP A 362 2.07 18.16 -5.13
C ASP A 362 2.69 18.23 -3.73
N PHE A 363 4.02 18.45 -3.65
CA PHE A 363 4.71 18.60 -2.38
C PHE A 363 4.42 19.96 -1.73
N ALA A 364 4.42 21.03 -2.53
CA ALA A 364 3.99 22.35 -2.09
C ALA A 364 2.55 22.32 -1.57
N GLN A 365 1.64 21.63 -2.27
CA GLN A 365 0.25 21.42 -1.84
C GLN A 365 0.18 20.72 -0.48
N ALA A 366 0.94 19.64 -0.29
CA ALA A 366 1.00 18.92 0.98
C ALA A 366 1.54 19.81 2.12
N ALA A 367 2.52 20.67 1.86
CA ALA A 367 3.05 21.62 2.84
C ALA A 367 2.02 22.70 3.23
N ILE A 368 1.23 23.21 2.27
CA ILE A 368 0.18 24.20 2.55
C ILE A 368 -0.94 23.56 3.40
N PHE A 369 -1.37 22.33 3.08
CA PHE A 369 -2.34 21.62 3.91
C PHE A 369 -1.80 21.27 5.30
N ALA A 370 -0.51 20.97 5.41
CA ALA A 370 0.17 20.79 6.69
C ALA A 370 0.08 22.04 7.56
N ILE A 371 0.33 23.23 6.99
CA ILE A 371 0.13 24.51 7.68
C ILE A 371 -1.33 24.70 8.10
N GLY A 372 -2.29 24.37 7.23
CA GLY A 372 -3.72 24.40 7.55
C GLY A 372 -4.11 23.47 8.72
N GLY A 373 -3.47 22.30 8.83
CA GLY A 373 -3.63 21.39 9.96
C GLY A 373 -3.13 21.98 11.27
N ILE A 374 -1.95 22.62 11.25
CA ILE A 374 -1.33 23.28 12.41
C ILE A 374 -2.14 24.50 12.87
N ALA A 375 -2.79 25.19 11.93
CA ALA A 375 -3.58 26.39 12.19
C ALA A 375 -4.76 26.19 13.15
N ARG A 376 -5.16 24.95 13.42
CA ARG A 376 -6.17 24.64 14.45
C ARG A 376 -5.73 25.03 15.85
N THR A 377 -4.45 24.80 16.14
CA THR A 377 -3.85 25.11 17.44
C THR A 377 -3.19 26.49 17.40
N TYR A 378 -2.53 26.83 16.29
CA TYR A 378 -1.74 28.07 16.13
C TYR A 378 -2.27 28.92 14.98
N THR A 379 -3.49 29.44 15.13
CA THR A 379 -4.24 30.10 14.05
C THR A 379 -3.54 31.34 13.47
N ASP A 380 -3.16 32.31 14.30
CA ASP A 380 -2.71 33.63 13.83
C ASP A 380 -1.46 33.55 12.94
N GLN A 381 -0.44 32.78 13.38
CA GLN A 381 0.80 32.61 12.62
C GLN A 381 0.57 31.90 11.28
N CYS A 382 -0.29 30.86 11.27
CA CYS A 382 -0.57 30.10 10.05
C CYS A 382 -1.38 30.93 9.05
N VAL A 383 -2.39 31.67 9.51
CA VAL A 383 -3.21 32.55 8.64
C VAL A 383 -2.35 33.65 8.03
N GLN A 384 -1.40 34.21 8.79
CA GLN A 384 -0.43 35.17 8.25
C GLN A 384 0.39 34.56 7.10
N ILE A 385 0.98 33.38 7.31
CA ILE A 385 1.77 32.69 6.27
C ILE A 385 0.93 32.39 5.04
N LEU A 386 -0.29 31.85 5.21
CA LEU A 386 -1.19 31.56 4.10
C LEU A 386 -1.58 32.83 3.32
N THR A 387 -1.83 33.94 4.02
CA THR A 387 -2.12 35.24 3.38
C THR A 387 -0.93 35.77 2.59
N GLU A 388 0.30 35.61 3.10
CA GLU A 388 1.52 35.97 2.39
C GLU A 388 1.72 35.11 1.12
N LEU A 389 1.39 33.82 1.17
CA LEU A 389 1.46 32.92 0.02
C LEU A 389 0.48 33.31 -1.10
N LEU A 390 -0.70 33.84 -0.77
CA LEU A 390 -1.61 34.43 -1.79
C LEU A 390 -0.98 35.61 -2.53
N GLY A 391 -0.14 36.38 -1.84
CA GLY A 391 0.60 37.50 -2.42
C GLY A 391 1.54 37.11 -3.57
N LEU A 392 1.93 35.84 -3.67
CA LEU A 392 2.79 35.34 -4.76
C LEU A 392 2.06 35.26 -6.12
N ARG A 393 0.71 35.25 -6.12
CA ARG A 393 -0.13 35.17 -7.33
C ARG A 393 0.22 34.00 -8.26
N GLN A 394 0.64 32.88 -7.70
CA GLN A 394 0.87 31.65 -8.47
C GLN A 394 -0.40 30.78 -8.42
N GLU A 395 -0.89 30.32 -9.57
CA GLU A 395 -2.15 29.57 -9.71
C GLU A 395 -2.23 28.33 -8.80
N HIS A 396 -1.21 27.47 -8.85
CA HIS A 396 -1.17 26.22 -8.07
C HIS A 396 -1.13 26.47 -6.55
N ILE A 397 -0.48 27.54 -6.09
CA ILE A 397 -0.43 27.91 -4.67
C ILE A 397 -1.77 28.52 -4.25
N THR A 398 -2.29 29.48 -5.02
CA THR A 398 -3.53 30.21 -4.72
C THR A 398 -4.71 29.24 -4.56
N THR A 399 -4.82 28.28 -5.47
CA THR A 399 -5.84 27.22 -5.44
C THR A 399 -5.83 26.47 -4.11
N VAL A 400 -4.65 25.99 -3.69
CA VAL A 400 -4.52 25.18 -2.46
C VAL A 400 -4.71 26.03 -1.20
N VAL A 401 -4.22 27.26 -1.19
CA VAL A 401 -4.41 28.15 -0.03
C VAL A 401 -5.89 28.45 0.18
N VAL A 402 -6.67 28.67 -0.89
CA VAL A 402 -8.11 28.88 -0.78
C VAL A 402 -8.85 27.63 -0.27
N GLN A 403 -8.40 26.43 -0.67
CA GLN A 403 -8.91 25.18 -0.10
C GLN A 403 -8.59 25.07 1.41
N ALA A 404 -7.35 25.41 1.81
CA ALA A 404 -6.96 25.41 3.21
C ALA A 404 -7.77 26.44 4.03
N PHE A 405 -8.06 27.62 3.47
CA PHE A 405 -8.93 28.62 4.09
C PHE A 405 -10.37 28.15 4.26
N ARG A 406 -10.94 27.46 3.28
CA ARG A 406 -12.27 26.83 3.41
C ARG A 406 -12.29 25.90 4.63
N ASP A 407 -11.32 25.01 4.72
CA ASP A 407 -11.27 24.00 5.79
C ASP A 407 -10.98 24.66 7.17
N LEU A 408 -10.15 25.69 7.19
CA LEU A 408 -9.78 26.45 8.38
C LEU A 408 -10.92 27.29 8.93
N VAL A 409 -11.68 28.00 8.09
CA VAL A 409 -12.84 28.80 8.53
C VAL A 409 -13.94 27.91 9.09
N TRP A 410 -14.10 26.70 8.53
CA TRP A 410 -15.04 25.71 9.05
C TRP A 410 -14.68 25.22 10.45
N LEU A 411 -13.41 24.90 10.67
CA LEU A 411 -12.93 24.35 11.94
C LEU A 411 -12.73 25.43 13.02
N CYS A 412 -12.31 26.61 12.60
CA CYS A 412 -11.91 27.73 13.44
C CYS A 412 -12.66 29.01 13.01
N PRO A 413 -13.85 29.29 13.57
CA PRO A 413 -14.60 30.50 13.22
C PRO A 413 -13.86 31.81 13.55
N GLN A 414 -12.89 31.79 14.47
CA GLN A 414 -12.13 32.97 14.90
C GLN A 414 -11.30 33.62 13.77
N CYS A 415 -10.84 32.85 12.80
CA CYS A 415 -10.02 33.37 11.68
C CYS A 415 -10.84 33.87 10.49
N THR A 416 -12.17 33.80 10.55
CA THR A 416 -13.05 34.18 9.44
C THR A 416 -12.79 35.61 8.96
N GLU A 417 -12.54 36.57 9.87
CA GLU A 417 -12.33 37.97 9.48
C GLU A 417 -11.03 38.17 8.70
N ALA A 418 -9.93 37.58 9.18
CA ALA A 418 -8.64 37.66 8.50
C ALA A 418 -8.69 37.00 7.11
N VAL A 419 -9.36 35.85 7.00
CA VAL A 419 -9.56 35.16 5.71
C VAL A 419 -10.41 36.01 4.76
N CYS A 420 -11.53 36.58 5.21
CA CYS A 420 -12.38 37.42 4.37
C CYS A 420 -11.65 38.67 3.83
N GLN A 421 -10.69 39.22 4.58
CA GLN A 421 -9.87 40.35 4.12
C GLN A 421 -8.83 39.94 3.08
N ALA A 422 -8.36 38.68 3.11
CA ALA A 422 -7.33 38.17 2.20
C ALA A 422 -7.88 37.65 0.85
N LEU A 423 -9.18 37.32 0.77
CA LEU A 423 -9.80 36.72 -0.41
C LEU A 423 -9.91 37.60 -1.67
N PRO A 424 -10.14 38.94 -1.59
CA PRO A 424 -10.32 39.76 -2.80
C PRO A 424 -9.12 39.70 -3.76
N GLY A 425 -9.37 39.46 -5.05
CA GLY A 425 -8.35 39.39 -6.10
C GLY A 425 -7.75 38.00 -6.32
N CYS A 426 -8.24 36.97 -5.62
CA CYS A 426 -7.82 35.58 -5.84
C CYS A 426 -8.48 34.94 -7.07
N GLU A 427 -9.65 35.45 -7.47
CA GLU A 427 -10.48 34.93 -8.56
C GLU A 427 -9.76 34.87 -9.92
N GLU A 428 -8.86 35.81 -10.20
CA GLU A 428 -8.11 35.88 -11.46
C GLU A 428 -7.15 34.69 -11.65
N ASN A 429 -6.68 34.09 -10.55
CA ASN A 429 -5.59 33.11 -10.55
C ASN A 429 -6.06 31.66 -10.42
N ILE A 430 -7.36 31.39 -10.23
CA ILE A 430 -7.88 30.04 -9.94
C ILE A 430 -8.58 29.45 -11.16
N GLN A 431 -8.00 28.41 -11.75
CA GLN A 431 -8.66 27.65 -12.84
C GLN A 431 -9.12 26.26 -12.42
N ASP A 432 -8.46 25.66 -11.42
CA ASP A 432 -8.76 24.30 -10.99
C ASP A 432 -10.16 24.17 -10.35
N SER A 433 -10.79 23.02 -10.60
CA SER A 433 -12.16 22.72 -10.19
C SER A 433 -12.32 22.72 -8.66
N GLU A 434 -11.31 22.25 -7.92
CA GLU A 434 -11.39 22.17 -6.46
C GLU A 434 -11.17 23.54 -5.82
N GLY A 435 -10.24 24.34 -6.37
CA GLY A 435 -10.06 25.75 -5.97
C GLY A 435 -11.30 26.60 -6.22
N LYS A 436 -11.92 26.47 -7.40
CA LYS A 436 -13.18 27.16 -7.72
C LYS A 436 -14.30 26.80 -6.74
N GLN A 437 -14.47 25.52 -6.43
CA GLN A 437 -15.45 25.07 -5.42
C GLN A 437 -15.17 25.69 -4.05
N ALA A 438 -13.90 25.71 -3.62
CA ALA A 438 -13.53 26.29 -2.33
C ALA A 438 -13.78 27.81 -2.27
N LEU A 439 -13.42 28.55 -3.33
CA LEU A 439 -13.68 29.99 -3.44
C LEU A 439 -15.19 30.28 -3.41
N ILE A 440 -15.96 29.61 -4.26
CA ILE A 440 -17.41 29.79 -4.37
C ILE A 440 -18.09 29.48 -3.02
N TRP A 441 -17.66 28.43 -2.33
CA TRP A 441 -18.16 28.10 -0.99
C TRP A 441 -17.88 29.24 0.00
N LEU A 442 -16.66 29.77 0.04
CA LEU A 442 -16.27 30.87 0.94
C LEU A 442 -17.09 32.13 0.67
N LEU A 443 -17.27 32.49 -0.60
CA LEU A 443 -18.11 33.62 -1.02
C LEU A 443 -19.59 33.41 -0.68
N GLY A 444 -20.10 32.18 -0.79
CA GLY A 444 -21.49 31.86 -0.46
C GLY A 444 -21.80 31.90 1.03
N VAL A 445 -20.89 31.40 1.87
CA VAL A 445 -21.09 31.36 3.33
C VAL A 445 -20.79 32.72 3.98
N HIS A 446 -19.74 33.41 3.53
CA HIS A 446 -19.28 34.65 4.14
C HIS A 446 -19.45 35.91 3.28
N GLY A 447 -20.25 35.83 2.21
CA GLY A 447 -20.47 36.95 1.28
C GLY A 447 -21.17 38.17 1.89
N GLU A 448 -21.75 38.06 3.09
CA GLU A 448 -22.19 39.25 3.83
C GLU A 448 -21.01 40.17 4.21
N ARG A 449 -19.86 39.58 4.54
CA ARG A 449 -18.64 40.29 4.97
C ARG A 449 -17.75 40.69 3.79
N ILE A 450 -17.86 40.00 2.66
CA ILE A 450 -17.04 40.24 1.47
C ILE A 450 -17.84 41.13 0.51
N PRO A 451 -17.46 42.41 0.32
CA PRO A 451 -18.23 43.34 -0.51
C PRO A 451 -18.27 42.90 -1.99
N ASN A 452 -17.19 42.32 -2.51
CA ASN A 452 -17.08 41.94 -3.92
C ASN A 452 -17.75 40.59 -4.26
N ALA A 453 -18.28 39.86 -3.27
CA ALA A 453 -18.79 38.50 -3.47
C ALA A 453 -19.91 38.38 -4.54
N PRO A 454 -20.92 39.28 -4.60
CA PRO A 454 -21.96 39.22 -5.62
C PRO A 454 -21.42 39.33 -7.05
N TYR A 455 -20.48 40.25 -7.29
CA TYR A 455 -19.88 40.49 -8.61
C TYR A 455 -19.03 39.30 -9.07
N VAL A 456 -18.21 38.73 -8.18
CA VAL A 456 -17.40 37.56 -8.51
C VAL A 456 -18.28 36.35 -8.85
N LEU A 457 -19.37 36.12 -8.10
CA LEU A 457 -20.30 35.03 -8.41
C LEU A 457 -21.10 35.29 -9.68
N GLU A 458 -21.39 36.54 -10.03
CA GLU A 458 -22.01 36.90 -11.30
C GLU A 458 -21.12 36.50 -12.48
N ASP A 459 -19.81 36.80 -12.43
CA ASP A 459 -18.85 36.38 -13.47
C ASP A 459 -18.81 34.85 -13.65
N PHE A 460 -18.90 34.08 -12.56
CA PHE A 460 -19.01 32.61 -12.62
C PHE A 460 -20.32 32.15 -13.27
N VAL A 461 -21.43 32.87 -13.07
CA VAL A 461 -22.72 32.57 -13.70
C VAL A 461 -22.71 32.91 -15.19
N GLU A 462 -22.10 34.01 -15.59
CA GLU A 462 -21.96 34.36 -17.02
C GLU A 462 -21.17 33.29 -17.79
N ASN A 463 -20.17 32.72 -17.13
CA ASN A 463 -19.33 31.65 -17.66
C ASN A 463 -19.84 30.23 -17.33
N VAL A 464 -21.05 30.06 -16.78
CA VAL A 464 -21.56 28.74 -16.36
C VAL A 464 -21.66 27.74 -17.52
N LYS A 465 -21.87 28.23 -18.75
CA LYS A 465 -21.99 27.41 -19.95
C LYS A 465 -20.66 26.80 -20.39
N SER A 466 -19.54 27.49 -20.12
CA SER A 466 -18.20 27.02 -20.45
C SER A 466 -17.60 26.13 -19.36
N GLU A 467 -18.15 26.15 -18.14
CA GLU A 467 -17.68 25.32 -17.03
C GLU A 467 -17.98 23.83 -17.27
N THR A 468 -16.92 23.02 -17.25
CA THR A 468 -16.98 21.58 -17.60
C THR A 468 -17.36 20.71 -16.41
N PHE A 469 -17.05 21.14 -15.17
CA PHE A 469 -17.20 20.32 -13.97
C PHE A 469 -18.55 20.55 -13.27
N PRO A 470 -19.43 19.52 -13.16
CA PRO A 470 -20.73 19.66 -12.50
C PRO A 470 -20.65 20.03 -11.02
N ALA A 471 -19.57 19.63 -10.33
CA ALA A 471 -19.36 19.94 -8.92
C ALA A 471 -19.25 21.45 -8.66
N VAL A 472 -18.60 22.20 -9.55
CA VAL A 472 -18.51 23.67 -9.46
C VAL A 472 -19.89 24.30 -9.62
N LYS A 473 -20.70 23.83 -10.58
CA LYS A 473 -22.08 24.31 -10.80
C LYS A 473 -22.98 24.04 -9.59
N MET A 474 -22.83 22.87 -8.97
CA MET A 474 -23.57 22.49 -7.75
C MET A 474 -23.24 23.40 -6.57
N GLU A 475 -21.96 23.73 -6.40
CA GLU A 475 -21.53 24.64 -5.34
C GLU A 475 -21.98 26.07 -5.63
N LEU A 476 -21.90 26.51 -6.90
CA LEU A 476 -22.38 27.83 -7.35
C LEU A 476 -23.87 28.04 -7.06
N LEU A 477 -24.71 27.05 -7.37
CA LEU A 477 -26.14 27.06 -7.02
C LEU A 477 -26.37 27.25 -5.52
N THR A 478 -25.57 26.55 -4.70
CA THR A 478 -25.71 26.59 -3.24
C THR A 478 -25.20 27.91 -2.66
N ALA A 479 -24.07 28.41 -3.17
CA ALA A 479 -23.45 29.66 -2.75
C ALA A 479 -24.31 30.88 -3.09
N LEU A 480 -24.81 30.97 -4.32
CA LEU A 480 -25.69 32.07 -4.73
C LEU A 480 -27.02 32.06 -4.00
N LEU A 481 -27.59 30.88 -3.76
CA LEU A 481 -28.80 30.77 -2.95
C LEU A 481 -28.57 31.28 -1.53
N ARG A 482 -27.44 30.91 -0.90
CA ARG A 482 -27.07 31.43 0.43
C ARG A 482 -26.86 32.93 0.43
N LEU A 483 -26.12 33.46 -0.55
CA LEU A 483 -25.85 34.89 -0.65
C LEU A 483 -27.14 35.69 -0.89
N PHE A 484 -28.06 35.16 -1.70
CA PHE A 484 -29.37 35.75 -1.93
C PHE A 484 -30.19 35.94 -0.64
N LEU A 485 -30.09 35.00 0.32
CA LEU A 485 -30.78 35.12 1.62
C LEU A 485 -30.26 36.28 2.48
N SER A 486 -29.02 36.71 2.24
CA SER A 486 -28.36 37.81 2.95
C SER A 486 -28.45 39.13 2.18
N ARG A 487 -28.29 39.10 0.85
CA ARG A 487 -28.34 40.27 -0.05
C ARG A 487 -29.29 40.02 -1.23
N PRO A 488 -30.62 40.13 -1.03
CA PRO A 488 -31.58 39.84 -2.08
C PRO A 488 -31.48 40.76 -3.30
N ALA A 489 -31.30 42.06 -3.08
CA ALA A 489 -31.35 43.08 -4.13
C ALA A 489 -30.26 42.91 -5.21
N GLU A 490 -29.06 42.49 -4.80
CA GLU A 490 -27.91 42.33 -5.68
C GLU A 490 -27.89 40.96 -6.38
N CYS A 491 -28.47 39.91 -5.77
CA CYS A 491 -28.36 38.54 -6.27
C CYS A 491 -29.62 38.01 -6.97
N GLN A 492 -30.75 38.73 -6.94
CA GLN A 492 -32.03 38.24 -7.47
C GLN A 492 -31.97 37.91 -8.97
N ASP A 493 -31.41 38.81 -9.78
CA ASP A 493 -31.30 38.61 -11.23
C ASP A 493 -30.34 37.45 -11.55
N THR A 494 -29.16 37.47 -10.95
CA THR A 494 -28.10 36.47 -11.14
C THR A 494 -28.55 35.07 -10.75
N LEU A 495 -29.25 34.92 -9.62
CA LEU A 495 -29.83 33.64 -9.19
C LEU A 495 -30.93 33.16 -10.16
N GLY A 496 -31.74 34.08 -10.67
CA GLY A 496 -32.77 33.79 -11.68
C GLY A 496 -32.17 33.23 -12.97
N ARG A 497 -31.13 33.89 -13.51
CA ARG A 497 -30.38 33.43 -14.69
C ARG A 497 -29.78 32.04 -14.47
N LEU A 498 -29.16 31.81 -13.32
CA LEU A 498 -28.55 30.51 -12.99
C LEU A 498 -29.59 29.39 -12.90
N LEU A 499 -30.71 29.61 -12.19
CA LEU A 499 -31.76 28.60 -12.05
C LEU A 499 -32.40 28.26 -13.41
N HIS A 500 -32.65 29.26 -14.25
CA HIS A 500 -33.14 29.04 -15.61
C HIS A 500 -32.20 28.14 -16.40
N TYR A 501 -30.89 28.47 -16.40
CA TYR A 501 -29.88 27.66 -17.07
C TYR A 501 -29.84 26.21 -16.53
N CYS A 502 -29.77 26.03 -15.21
CA CYS A 502 -29.68 24.71 -14.59
C CYS A 502 -30.93 23.84 -14.80
N ILE A 503 -32.11 24.42 -14.95
CA ILE A 503 -33.38 23.67 -15.12
C ILE A 503 -33.62 23.29 -16.59
N GLU A 504 -33.31 24.20 -17.52
CA GLU A 504 -33.67 24.07 -18.94
C GLU A 504 -32.53 23.61 -19.83
N GLU A 505 -31.31 24.14 -19.65
CA GLU A 505 -30.19 23.93 -20.57
C GLU A 505 -29.18 22.87 -20.08
N GLU A 506 -29.09 22.63 -18.78
CA GLU A 506 -28.09 21.73 -18.20
C GLU A 506 -28.40 20.25 -18.47
N LYS A 507 -27.36 19.50 -18.86
CA LYS A 507 -27.47 18.07 -19.20
C LYS A 507 -27.26 17.16 -17.98
N ASP A 508 -26.53 17.64 -16.98
CA ASP A 508 -26.27 16.86 -15.76
C ASP A 508 -27.53 16.80 -14.90
N MET A 509 -27.99 15.57 -14.62
CA MET A 509 -29.23 15.33 -13.88
C MET A 509 -29.12 15.80 -12.42
N ALA A 510 -27.96 15.69 -11.79
CA ALA A 510 -27.79 16.07 -10.39
C ALA A 510 -27.85 17.60 -10.22
N VAL A 511 -27.21 18.36 -11.13
CA VAL A 511 -27.31 19.82 -11.19
C VAL A 511 -28.75 20.27 -11.40
N ARG A 512 -29.45 19.64 -12.35
CA ARG A 512 -30.84 19.94 -12.67
C ARG A 512 -31.78 19.65 -11.50
N ASP A 513 -31.64 18.50 -10.85
CA ASP A 513 -32.47 18.10 -9.71
C ASP A 513 -32.25 19.02 -8.51
N ARG A 514 -31.00 19.44 -8.24
CA ARG A 514 -30.71 20.42 -7.19
C ARG A 514 -31.26 21.80 -7.51
N GLY A 515 -31.18 22.25 -8.77
CA GLY A 515 -31.81 23.48 -9.24
C GLY A 515 -33.34 23.47 -9.05
N LEU A 516 -34.00 22.39 -9.47
CA LEU A 516 -35.44 22.20 -9.26
C LEU A 516 -35.82 22.15 -7.79
N PHE A 517 -35.01 21.50 -6.96
CA PHE A 517 -35.22 21.47 -5.52
C PHE A 517 -35.14 22.87 -4.91
N TYR A 518 -34.09 23.63 -5.22
CA TYR A 518 -33.93 25.01 -4.73
C TYR A 518 -35.04 25.94 -5.24
N TYR A 519 -35.46 25.81 -6.49
CA TYR A 519 -36.59 26.57 -7.04
C TYR A 519 -37.89 26.29 -6.26
N ARG A 520 -38.22 25.01 -6.05
CA ARG A 520 -39.41 24.62 -5.26
C ARG A 520 -39.31 25.04 -3.79
N LEU A 521 -38.10 25.06 -3.24
CA LEU A 521 -37.86 25.50 -1.88
C LEU A 521 -38.11 27.00 -1.72
N LEU A 522 -37.66 27.81 -2.68
CA LEU A 522 -37.95 29.24 -2.73
C LEU A 522 -39.46 29.53 -2.83
N LEU A 523 -40.21 28.71 -3.58
CA LEU A 523 -41.68 28.81 -3.65
C LEU A 523 -42.38 28.50 -2.32
N ALA A 524 -41.77 27.69 -1.45
CA ALA A 524 -42.33 27.36 -0.14
C ALA A 524 -42.14 28.49 0.89
N GLY A 525 -41.21 29.42 0.64
CA GLY A 525 -40.96 30.60 1.47
C GLY A 525 -39.51 30.76 1.90
N VAL A 526 -39.05 32.00 2.03
CA VAL A 526 -37.66 32.37 2.34
C VAL A 526 -37.22 31.91 3.73
N ASP A 527 -38.14 31.94 4.71
CA ASP A 527 -37.85 31.51 6.09
C ASP A 527 -37.57 30.00 6.18
N GLU A 528 -38.28 29.21 5.39
CA GLU A 528 -38.09 27.76 5.31
C GLU A 528 -36.75 27.42 4.63
N VAL A 529 -36.38 28.18 3.59
CA VAL A 529 -35.09 28.10 2.93
C VAL A 529 -33.95 28.39 3.90
N LYS A 530 -34.06 29.48 4.69
CA LYS A 530 -33.08 29.84 5.74
C LYS A 530 -32.94 28.73 6.77
N ARG A 531 -34.06 28.13 7.21
CA ARG A 531 -34.07 27.03 8.18
C ARG A 531 -33.28 25.81 7.69
N ILE A 532 -33.42 25.43 6.43
CA ILE A 532 -32.79 24.23 5.86
C ILE A 532 -31.33 24.46 5.49
N LEU A 533 -30.98 25.62 4.94
CA LEU A 533 -29.61 25.89 4.46
C LEU A 533 -28.67 26.39 5.55
N CYS A 534 -29.18 27.15 6.52
CA CYS A 534 -28.39 27.73 7.61
C CYS A 534 -28.44 26.90 8.90
N SER A 535 -29.05 25.70 8.88
CA SER A 535 -28.91 24.76 9.99
C SER A 535 -27.44 24.38 10.17
N PRO A 536 -26.91 24.27 11.41
CA PRO A 536 -25.53 23.85 11.64
C PRO A 536 -25.33 22.45 11.06
N LYS A 537 -24.59 22.36 9.94
CA LYS A 537 -24.29 21.08 9.30
C LYS A 537 -23.15 20.41 10.07
N SER A 538 -23.31 19.12 10.34
CA SER A 538 -22.19 18.20 10.51
C SER A 538 -21.82 17.68 9.13
N ASP A 539 -21.01 18.43 8.38
CA ASP A 539 -20.57 17.96 7.06
C ASP A 539 -19.61 16.77 7.25
N THR A 540 -20.02 15.60 6.76
CA THR A 540 -19.30 14.33 7.05
C THR A 540 -18.02 14.22 6.22
N SER A 541 -17.91 14.98 5.13
CA SER A 541 -16.73 15.06 4.26
C SER A 541 -15.55 15.81 4.91
N LEU A 542 -15.84 16.77 5.79
CA LEU A 542 -14.84 17.53 6.56
C LEU A 542 -14.39 16.79 7.83
N ARG A 543 -15.00 15.62 8.11
CA ARG A 543 -14.66 14.74 9.24
C ARG A 543 -13.32 14.02 9.10
N LEU A 544 -12.69 14.09 7.92
CA LEU A 544 -11.32 13.60 7.67
C LEU A 544 -10.26 14.29 8.54
N LEU A 545 -10.65 15.38 9.18
CA LEU A 545 -9.84 16.23 10.02
C LEU A 545 -10.16 16.07 11.52
N GLU A 546 -11.13 15.23 11.94
CA GLU A 546 -11.24 14.87 13.36
C GLU A 546 -9.95 14.19 13.81
N ASP A 547 -9.44 14.60 15.00
CA ASP A 547 -8.31 13.95 15.67
C ASP A 547 -8.45 12.44 15.53
N GLN A 548 -7.42 11.77 15.02
CA GLN A 548 -7.32 10.35 15.28
C GLN A 548 -7.14 10.20 16.78
N ALA A 549 -8.26 10.03 17.49
CA ALA A 549 -8.29 9.79 18.92
C ALA A 549 -7.17 8.81 19.26
N GLU A 550 -6.39 9.15 20.30
CA GLU A 550 -5.20 8.40 20.70
C GLU A 550 -5.46 6.91 20.60
N ARG A 551 -4.81 6.27 19.63
CA ARG A 551 -5.03 4.85 19.39
C ARG A 551 -4.17 4.10 20.38
N PRO A 552 -4.74 3.22 21.22
CA PRO A 552 -3.91 2.43 22.13
C PRO A 552 -2.96 1.56 21.32
N VAL A 553 -1.73 1.36 21.81
CA VAL A 553 -0.70 0.56 21.13
C VAL A 553 -1.23 -0.82 20.69
N ASN A 554 -2.10 -1.40 21.51
CA ASN A 554 -2.75 -2.68 21.27
C ASN A 554 -3.60 -2.73 19.98
N SER A 555 -4.09 -1.60 19.48
CA SER A 555 -4.92 -1.59 18.25
C SER A 555 -4.09 -1.88 16.99
N TRP A 556 -2.78 -1.67 17.05
CA TRP A 556 -1.91 -1.73 15.86
C TRP A 556 -0.63 -2.54 16.07
N ALA A 557 -0.32 -2.99 17.28
CA ALA A 557 0.86 -3.80 17.59
C ALA A 557 0.98 -5.08 16.73
N SER A 558 -0.15 -5.70 16.36
CA SER A 558 -0.17 -6.85 15.44
C SER A 558 0.36 -6.53 14.04
N ASP A 559 0.12 -5.29 13.60
CA ASP A 559 0.38 -4.80 12.25
C ASP A 559 1.76 -4.15 12.15
N PHE A 560 2.43 -3.92 13.28
CA PHE A 560 3.79 -3.43 13.34
C PHE A 560 4.75 -4.38 12.59
N ASN A 561 5.76 -3.82 11.93
CA ASN A 561 6.71 -4.55 11.08
C ASN A 561 6.03 -5.44 10.00
N THR A 562 4.89 -5.00 9.45
CA THR A 562 4.23 -5.63 8.30
C THR A 562 4.06 -4.62 7.15
N LEU A 563 3.41 -5.03 6.05
CA LEU A 563 3.07 -4.13 4.95
C LEU A 563 1.82 -3.27 5.22
N VAL A 564 1.03 -3.56 6.26
CA VAL A 564 -0.22 -2.87 6.57
C VAL A 564 -0.03 -1.37 6.86
N PRO A 565 0.99 -0.93 7.61
CA PRO A 565 1.25 0.50 7.83
C PRO A 565 1.51 1.30 6.54
N ARG A 566 1.77 0.63 5.40
CA ARG A 566 1.93 1.30 4.09
C ARG A 566 0.60 1.57 3.37
N ALA A 567 -0.45 0.81 3.67
CA ALA A 567 -1.73 0.85 2.94
C ALA A 567 -2.74 1.84 3.54
N PHE A 568 -2.60 2.19 4.83
CA PHE A 568 -3.54 3.08 5.51
C PHE A 568 -3.27 4.58 5.31
N PHE A 569 -2.12 4.93 4.71
CA PHE A 569 -1.53 6.26 4.91
C PHE A 569 -0.99 6.92 3.64
N PHE A 570 -1.45 6.49 2.47
CA PHE A 570 -1.65 7.49 1.44
C PHE A 570 -2.85 8.32 1.92
N PRO A 571 -2.71 9.64 2.17
CA PRO A 571 -3.89 10.47 2.13
C PRO A 571 -4.54 10.15 0.80
N LYS A 572 -5.84 9.89 0.80
CA LYS A 572 -6.63 10.06 -0.41
C LYS A 572 -6.54 11.54 -0.74
N THR A 573 -5.43 11.98 -1.33
CA THR A 573 -5.46 13.12 -2.22
C THR A 573 -6.48 12.73 -3.28
N ALA A 574 -7.61 13.42 -3.23
CA ALA A 574 -8.54 13.64 -4.32
C ALA A 574 -8.45 12.60 -5.46
N SER A 575 -9.08 11.45 -5.25
CA SER A 575 -9.54 10.62 -6.36
C SER A 575 -10.86 9.99 -5.96
N PHE A 576 -11.89 10.84 -5.90
CA PHE A 576 -13.21 10.40 -6.35
C PHE A 576 -13.20 10.38 -7.88
N ALA A 577 -12.40 9.47 -8.46
CA ALA A 577 -12.66 8.97 -9.79
C ALA A 577 -13.75 7.91 -9.64
N THR A 578 -15.00 8.32 -9.86
CA THR A 578 -16.01 7.38 -10.32
C THR A 578 -15.54 6.75 -11.63
N SER A 579 -15.82 5.44 -11.75
CA SER A 579 -15.67 4.56 -12.92
C SER A 579 -14.26 4.05 -13.27
N ASP A 580 -14.13 2.75 -12.99
CA ASP A 580 -13.49 1.69 -13.77
C ASP A 580 -11.97 1.48 -13.76
N THR A 581 -11.65 0.21 -13.41
CA THR A 581 -10.40 -0.53 -13.61
C THR A 581 -9.21 -0.21 -12.70
N CYS A 582 -9.28 -0.67 -11.45
CA CYS A 582 -8.11 -1.17 -10.73
C CYS A 582 -8.47 -2.47 -10.00
N TYR A 583 -7.86 -3.58 -10.45
CA TYR A 583 -7.95 -4.89 -9.82
C TYR A 583 -7.35 -4.83 -8.40
N GLY A 584 -8.20 -4.60 -7.40
CA GLY A 584 -7.88 -4.76 -5.98
C GLY A 584 -8.29 -6.15 -5.51
N VAL A 585 -7.31 -7.00 -5.22
CA VAL A 585 -7.50 -8.25 -4.47
C VAL A 585 -7.92 -7.86 -3.05
N VAL A 586 -9.23 -7.91 -2.79
CA VAL A 586 -9.81 -7.76 -1.45
C VAL A 586 -9.59 -9.08 -0.69
N LEU A 587 -8.61 -9.11 0.20
CA LEU A 587 -8.51 -10.16 1.23
C LEU A 587 -9.60 -9.93 2.28
N ARG A 588 -10.80 -10.46 2.03
CA ARG A 588 -11.83 -10.62 3.06
C ARG A 588 -11.48 -11.84 3.92
N ARG A 589 -11.22 -11.60 5.21
CA ARG A 589 -11.42 -12.63 6.24
C ARG A 589 -12.91 -12.93 6.30
N GLY A 590 -13.28 -14.16 5.93
CA GLY A 590 -14.62 -14.70 6.06
C GLY A 590 -14.52 -16.21 6.22
N THR A 591 -14.66 -16.66 7.46
CA THR A 591 -15.05 -18.02 7.80
C THR A 591 -16.42 -18.29 7.18
N GLU A 592 -16.49 -19.22 6.21
CA GLU A 592 -17.54 -20.24 6.05
C GLU A 592 -17.46 -20.88 4.66
N SER A 593 -17.68 -22.20 4.68
CA SER A 593 -17.67 -23.17 3.58
C SER A 593 -18.57 -22.81 2.40
N LEU A 594 -18.11 -23.08 1.16
CA LEU A 594 -18.87 -23.79 0.12
C LEU A 594 -18.01 -24.06 -1.13
N GLN A 595 -18.37 -25.14 -1.83
CA GLN A 595 -17.57 -25.95 -2.73
C GLN A 595 -17.49 -25.42 -4.18
N ASN A 596 -16.40 -25.83 -4.86
CA ASN A 596 -16.28 -26.20 -6.29
C ASN A 596 -17.06 -25.38 -7.34
N THR A 597 -16.34 -24.65 -8.20
CA THR A 597 -16.08 -25.06 -9.60
C THR A 597 -15.32 -23.97 -10.38
N SER A 598 -14.33 -24.42 -11.13
CA SER A 598 -13.41 -23.66 -11.97
C SER A 598 -13.90 -23.59 -13.42
N GLN A 599 -14.09 -22.39 -13.97
CA GLN A 599 -14.01 -22.16 -15.42
C GLN A 599 -13.80 -20.66 -15.72
N PHE A 600 -12.59 -20.32 -16.16
CA PHE A 600 -12.26 -19.02 -16.75
C PHE A 600 -12.74 -19.01 -18.21
N CYS A 601 -13.73 -18.17 -18.54
CA CYS A 601 -14.08 -17.81 -19.91
C CYS A 601 -13.81 -16.32 -20.13
N VAL A 602 -12.85 -16.04 -21.01
CA VAL A 602 -12.58 -14.73 -21.60
C VAL A 602 -13.68 -14.46 -22.63
N VAL A 603 -14.44 -13.36 -22.48
CA VAL A 603 -15.30 -12.84 -23.56
C VAL A 603 -15.02 -11.35 -23.72
N SER A 604 -14.51 -11.03 -24.90
CA SER A 604 -14.25 -9.70 -25.44
C SER A 604 -15.54 -8.94 -25.72
N SER A 605 -15.48 -7.63 -25.52
CA SER A 605 -16.51 -6.65 -25.86
C SER A 605 -16.77 -6.58 -27.37
N SER A 606 -17.91 -7.10 -27.81
CA SER A 606 -18.61 -6.65 -29.02
C SER A 606 -20.05 -7.17 -28.99
N GLU A 607 -20.98 -6.33 -29.42
CA GLU A 607 -22.39 -6.63 -29.68
C GLU A 607 -23.32 -6.66 -28.47
N LYS A 608 -24.22 -5.65 -28.39
CA LYS A 608 -25.67 -5.84 -28.30
C LYS A 608 -26.40 -4.51 -28.38
N SER A 609 -26.71 -4.12 -29.62
CA SER A 609 -27.96 -3.44 -29.94
C SER A 609 -29.02 -4.51 -30.26
N GLN A 610 -30.27 -4.20 -29.93
CA GLN A 610 -31.52 -4.85 -30.36
C GLN A 610 -32.07 -6.06 -29.57
N LEU A 611 -33.33 -5.84 -29.14
CA LEU A 611 -34.49 -6.73 -29.11
C LEU A 611 -34.72 -7.68 -27.92
N SER A 612 -35.75 -7.33 -27.13
CA SER A 612 -37.03 -8.06 -26.90
C SER A 612 -37.44 -7.92 -25.42
N GLU A 613 -38.48 -7.14 -25.10
CA GLU A 613 -39.91 -7.51 -25.13
C GLU A 613 -40.23 -8.84 -24.43
N GLY A 614 -41.01 -8.77 -23.34
CA GLY A 614 -41.79 -9.91 -22.88
C GLY A 614 -41.99 -10.00 -21.36
N LEU A 615 -42.89 -9.19 -20.79
CA LEU A 615 -43.75 -9.67 -19.69
C LEU A 615 -44.99 -8.77 -19.54
N PHE A 616 -46.04 -9.18 -20.25
CA PHE A 616 -47.44 -8.81 -20.02
C PHE A 616 -47.92 -9.39 -18.67
N LEU A 617 -48.68 -8.62 -17.89
CA LEU A 617 -50.09 -8.96 -17.55
C LEU A 617 -50.77 -7.93 -16.61
N LYS A 618 -51.80 -7.29 -17.18
CA LYS A 618 -53.13 -6.96 -16.62
C LYS A 618 -53.28 -5.97 -15.44
N LYS A 619 -53.78 -4.77 -15.79
CA LYS A 619 -55.08 -4.16 -15.39
C LYS A 619 -55.18 -2.85 -16.15
N GLY A 620 -56.15 -2.60 -17.04
CA GLY A 620 -57.58 -2.46 -16.77
C GLY A 620 -57.91 -0.99 -17.08
N GLY A 621 -58.67 -0.74 -18.14
CA GLY A 621 -58.66 0.52 -18.90
C GLY A 621 -59.31 1.73 -18.22
N GLY A 622 -58.95 2.92 -18.71
CA GLY A 622 -59.55 4.20 -18.36
C GLY A 622 -58.97 5.32 -19.21
N LYS A 623 -59.77 5.82 -20.15
CA LYS A 623 -59.48 6.84 -21.16
C LYS A 623 -58.88 8.14 -20.59
N GLY A 624 -57.99 8.78 -21.35
CA GLY A 624 -57.70 10.21 -21.19
C GLY A 624 -56.35 10.64 -21.76
N SER A 625 -56.29 10.88 -23.07
CA SER A 625 -55.21 11.65 -23.69
C SER A 625 -55.22 13.07 -23.11
N ARG A 626 -54.16 13.44 -22.37
CA ARG A 626 -53.80 14.83 -22.11
C ARG A 626 -52.29 14.97 -22.18
N THR A 627 -51.85 15.46 -23.33
CA THR A 627 -50.68 16.32 -23.48
C THR A 627 -50.54 17.22 -22.26
N ILE A 628 -49.50 17.03 -21.46
CA ILE A 628 -49.15 18.02 -20.42
C ILE A 628 -48.41 19.13 -21.16
N CYS A 629 -49.17 20.19 -21.42
CA CYS A 629 -48.68 21.46 -21.93
C CYS A 629 -47.52 21.97 -21.06
N LEU A 630 -46.52 22.52 -21.76
CA LEU A 630 -45.63 23.56 -21.28
C LEU A 630 -46.45 24.57 -20.45
N ILE A 631 -46.12 24.67 -19.17
CA ILE A 631 -46.59 25.75 -18.32
C ILE A 631 -45.64 26.91 -18.57
N ASP A 632 -46.18 28.02 -19.06
CA ASP A 632 -45.48 29.29 -19.19
C ASP A 632 -44.79 29.64 -17.85
N MET A 633 -43.46 29.72 -17.89
CA MET A 633 -42.66 30.28 -16.80
C MET A 633 -42.99 31.77 -16.69
N CYS A 634 -43.78 32.11 -15.68
CA CYS A 634 -44.05 33.49 -15.28
C CYS A 634 -42.71 34.19 -14.94
N PRO A 635 -42.51 35.47 -15.34
CA PRO A 635 -41.27 36.17 -15.04
C PRO A 635 -41.10 36.28 -13.51
N ILE A 636 -39.87 36.01 -13.06
CA ILE A 636 -39.37 36.00 -11.68
C ILE A 636 -39.76 37.24 -10.82
N ARG A 637 -40.30 38.31 -11.43
CA ARG A 637 -40.78 39.52 -10.75
C ARG A 637 -41.98 39.30 -9.83
N GLU A 638 -42.91 38.39 -10.13
CA GLU A 638 -44.17 38.29 -9.35
C GLU A 638 -44.05 37.51 -8.03
N LEU A 639 -42.94 36.80 -7.79
CA LEU A 639 -42.70 36.05 -6.55
C LEU A 639 -42.18 36.92 -5.39
N PHE A 640 -41.79 38.17 -5.65
CA PHE A 640 -41.08 39.02 -4.68
C PHE A 640 -41.81 40.31 -4.30
N GLU A 641 -43.06 40.51 -4.73
CA GLU A 641 -43.92 41.63 -4.31
C GLU A 641 -44.99 41.25 -3.25
N LYS A 642 -44.83 40.12 -2.54
CA LYS A 642 -45.73 39.73 -1.44
C LYS A 642 -45.00 39.33 -0.17
#